data_AF-A0A0F9SKM7-F1
#
_entry.id   AF-A0A0F9SKM7-F1
#
_cell.length_a   1.000
_cell.length_b   1.000
_cell.length_c   1.000
_cell.angle_alpha   90.00
_cell.angle_beta   90.00
_cell.angle_gamma   90.00
#
_symmetry.space_group_name_H-M   'P 1'
#
loop_
_entity.id
_entity.type
_entity.pdbx_description
1 polymer ?
#
loop_
_entity_poly.entity_id
_entity_poly.type
_entity_poly.pdbx_seq_one_letter_code
_entity_poly.pdbx_strand_id
1 'polypeptide(L)'
;MLNLELKNNLKNGDFFKRRVYGARFNRGKSIPNKNIISLNVDTTPSIKVIAEIQGSGSSRYVINILEENNNFTVIHNCPDFKNRNSFCKHIVKILLLLDTQTCQKICSSSSRINFTSDFSLVKKSKTKSYDLKADDLIQQKKYYEAIDFLNQAFGESGNFDYIQKIGEIALKYKFYDVFLKYIVKYKELANKHSNNLTKIINEAITDLKNHNFSQKVEISINIQKILEILPNDLLLNAVRKAQIDKVSNLVLKYLLVHKLSSKISFDEYFKEVPSKLKRNLKTYIADKTSELMIEAILNMESEEEIDSIIKIAINCKFDNYHELYNKALEYKKKLKEIYLEGLRSKHAFLRSMVIANTNTDKLRQMKFVKKYNYPTLIWTSPYKNESTLHYYILEKCGFESHHLEYTEATYFIENYPVYAGIFSGNDPVKYEVKSFWGIFEPKIMNTVYNKPLVELDLKLNFQELENQILIEWDLAQRPILGSYICQFSDSYLIPDKSHPLTHEIQPFDLLLCEKKPVAIMSRNVKIIKPLRRINVKTAIELIWSGIEYISSYLPLKLIENLKCFKIDELDALDNVEESFNKSFLPKKAENKKLFFEFIQHKIIKELNSIYLKVITTPRYEQKVLRMIGFERYSKIFKNSMKIQPFKKDDLKRDSLQELKLDLKKFISKILAELIDKKEFESINLKVLKNFPSFKNWTIKIISELKNQLEKCTIYKKSEKTFDIQNLIDNYYGRIIAKEVVSEKLPDNDYIKGQSILISEIELSKIVENFKYLKLNDPKVVEKAG
;
A
#
# COMPACT_ATOMS: atom_id res chain seq x y z
N MET A 1 18.58 3.70 -22.58
CA MET A 1 18.98 2.28 -22.40
C MET A 1 17.77 1.37 -22.54
N LEU A 2 17.89 0.28 -23.31
CA LEU A 2 17.19 -0.97 -22.97
C LEU A 2 17.48 -1.23 -21.49
N ASN A 3 16.46 -1.47 -20.67
CA ASN A 3 16.65 -1.99 -19.31
C ASN A 3 17.44 -3.30 -19.45
N LEU A 4 18.77 -3.22 -19.33
CA LEU A 4 19.61 -4.39 -19.20
C LEU A 4 19.21 -5.00 -17.86
N GLU A 5 18.35 -6.02 -17.95
CA GLU A 5 18.06 -6.90 -16.83
C GLU A 5 19.39 -7.50 -16.38
N LEU A 6 20.03 -6.86 -15.41
CA LEU A 6 21.27 -7.36 -14.84
C LEU A 6 20.95 -8.73 -14.27
N LYS A 7 21.45 -9.79 -14.89
CA LYS A 7 21.32 -11.18 -14.45
C LYS A 7 22.71 -11.73 -14.19
N ASN A 8 22.88 -12.40 -13.06
CA ASN A 8 24.13 -13.08 -12.76
C ASN A 8 24.31 -14.25 -13.73
N ASN A 9 25.37 -14.23 -14.53
CA ASN A 9 25.85 -15.37 -15.28
C ASN A 9 26.70 -16.25 -14.37
N LEU A 10 26.06 -17.20 -13.69
CA LEU A 10 26.74 -18.04 -12.70
C LEU A 10 27.85 -18.93 -13.31
N LYS A 11 27.77 -19.23 -14.61
CA LYS A 11 28.80 -19.98 -15.34
C LYS A 11 30.14 -19.24 -15.38
N ASN A 12 30.11 -17.89 -15.37
CA ASN A 12 31.34 -17.09 -15.32
C ASN A 12 32.19 -17.39 -14.09
N GLY A 13 31.56 -17.83 -12.99
CA GLY A 13 32.27 -18.21 -11.78
C GLY A 13 33.34 -19.29 -12.00
N ASP A 14 33.16 -20.18 -12.98
CA ASP A 14 34.12 -21.24 -13.27
C ASP A 14 35.48 -20.70 -13.73
N PHE A 15 35.53 -19.50 -14.32
CA PHE A 15 36.78 -18.88 -14.79
C PHE A 15 37.65 -18.31 -13.67
N PHE A 16 37.06 -17.91 -12.54
CA PHE A 16 37.78 -17.14 -11.52
C PHE A 16 37.53 -17.57 -10.07
N LYS A 17 36.56 -18.45 -9.77
CA LYS A 17 36.21 -18.85 -8.39
C LYS A 17 37.39 -19.38 -7.58
N ARG A 18 38.30 -20.12 -8.22
CA ARG A 18 39.53 -20.67 -7.59
C ARG A 18 40.52 -19.58 -7.16
N ARG A 19 40.39 -18.37 -7.70
CA ARG A 19 41.24 -17.20 -7.43
C ARG A 19 40.61 -16.24 -6.41
N VAL A 20 39.43 -16.55 -5.89
CA VAL A 20 38.70 -15.73 -4.93
C VAL A 20 38.87 -16.31 -3.52
N TYR A 21 39.51 -15.56 -2.63
CA TYR A 21 39.81 -16.04 -1.28
C TYR A 21 38.59 -16.07 -0.34
N GLY A 22 38.44 -17.19 0.38
CA GLY A 22 37.45 -17.36 1.44
C GLY A 22 36.00 -17.15 0.98
N ALA A 23 35.17 -16.57 1.84
CA ALA A 23 33.74 -16.36 1.55
C ALA A 23 33.44 -15.26 0.51
N ARG A 24 34.46 -14.65 -0.13
CA ARG A 24 34.27 -13.49 -1.03
C ARG A 24 33.47 -13.84 -2.29
N PHE A 25 33.58 -15.07 -2.80
CA PHE A 25 32.82 -15.50 -3.97
C PHE A 25 31.31 -15.53 -3.66
N ASN A 26 30.95 -16.21 -2.56
CA ASN A 26 29.56 -16.29 -2.09
C ASN A 26 29.01 -14.92 -1.73
N ARG A 27 29.80 -14.07 -1.05
CA ARG A 27 29.43 -12.69 -0.74
C ARG A 27 29.25 -11.82 -1.97
N GLY A 28 30.04 -12.03 -3.02
CA GLY A 28 29.89 -11.34 -4.30
C GLY A 28 28.63 -11.77 -5.04
N LYS A 29 28.33 -13.08 -5.07
CA LYS A 29 27.10 -13.64 -5.63
C LYS A 29 25.85 -13.07 -4.95
N SER A 30 25.90 -12.88 -3.64
CA SER A 30 24.77 -12.38 -2.83
C SER A 30 24.55 -10.87 -2.90
N ILE A 31 25.45 -10.09 -3.52
CA ILE A 31 25.19 -8.65 -3.69
C ILE A 31 23.98 -8.45 -4.61
N PRO A 32 22.94 -7.73 -4.17
CA PRO A 32 21.76 -7.45 -5.01
C PRO A 32 22.13 -6.66 -6.27
N ASN A 33 21.50 -6.95 -7.42
CA ASN A 33 21.76 -6.21 -8.67
C ASN A 33 21.38 -4.72 -8.57
N LYS A 34 20.40 -4.37 -7.73
CA LYS A 34 20.05 -2.98 -7.42
C LYS A 34 21.19 -2.17 -6.79
N ASN A 35 22.22 -2.83 -6.25
CA ASN A 35 23.40 -2.15 -5.70
C ASN A 35 24.40 -1.76 -6.79
N ILE A 36 24.21 -2.22 -8.03
CA ILE A 36 24.98 -1.76 -9.18
C ILE A 36 24.40 -0.42 -9.59
N ILE A 37 25.14 0.64 -9.28
CA ILE A 37 24.76 2.02 -9.60
C ILE A 37 24.96 2.25 -11.09
N SER A 38 26.01 1.65 -11.66
CA SER A 38 26.23 1.61 -13.10
C SER A 38 27.16 0.49 -13.51
N LEU A 39 26.98 0.03 -14.74
CA LEU A 39 27.88 -0.89 -15.40
C LEU A 39 27.91 -0.51 -16.90
N ASN A 40 29.08 -0.10 -17.38
CA ASN A 40 29.33 0.12 -18.79
C ASN A 40 30.41 -0.87 -19.24
N VAL A 41 30.17 -1.57 -20.35
CA VAL A 41 31.05 -2.58 -20.92
C VAL A 41 31.23 -2.24 -22.38
N ASP A 42 32.45 -1.85 -22.74
CA ASP A 42 32.89 -1.67 -24.11
C ASP A 42 33.87 -2.78 -24.45
N THR A 43 33.74 -3.38 -25.64
CA THR A 43 34.57 -4.52 -26.08
C THR A 43 35.42 -4.18 -27.30
N THR A 44 35.24 -2.99 -27.90
CA THR A 44 35.89 -2.58 -29.15
C THR A 44 36.42 -1.14 -29.06
N PRO A 45 37.69 -0.84 -29.40
CA PRO A 45 38.75 -1.73 -29.89
C PRO A 45 39.45 -2.56 -28.79
N SER A 46 39.18 -2.28 -27.51
CA SER A 46 39.72 -3.03 -26.37
C SER A 46 38.68 -3.13 -25.25
N ILE A 47 38.77 -4.16 -24.40
CA ILE A 47 37.82 -4.34 -23.31
C ILE A 47 37.99 -3.24 -22.26
N LYS A 48 36.88 -2.57 -21.95
CA LYS A 48 36.75 -1.58 -20.88
C LYS A 48 35.47 -1.85 -20.12
N VAL A 49 35.59 -2.28 -18.87
CA VAL A 49 34.47 -2.44 -17.93
C VAL A 49 34.57 -1.34 -16.90
N ILE A 50 33.61 -0.43 -16.85
CA ILE A 50 33.53 0.66 -15.88
C ILE A 50 32.28 0.44 -15.04
N ALA A 51 32.45 0.21 -13.75
CA ALA A 51 31.33 -0.06 -12.85
C ALA A 51 31.40 0.76 -11.57
N GLU A 52 30.22 1.09 -11.06
CA GLU A 52 30.05 1.70 -9.74
C GLU A 52 29.06 0.87 -8.94
N ILE A 53 29.45 0.52 -7.72
CA ILE A 53 28.71 -0.38 -6.86
C ILE A 53 28.56 0.22 -5.46
N GLN A 54 27.35 0.17 -4.93
CA GLN A 54 27.04 0.60 -3.58
C GLN A 54 27.64 -0.41 -2.60
N GLY A 55 28.56 0.07 -1.76
CA GLY A 55 29.16 -0.64 -0.64
C GLY A 55 28.30 -0.59 0.62
N SER A 56 28.88 -0.97 1.76
CA SER A 56 28.25 -0.78 3.07
C SER A 56 28.10 0.72 3.39
N GLY A 57 26.92 1.13 3.89
CA GLY A 57 26.57 2.54 4.11
C GLY A 57 26.29 3.31 2.81
N SER A 58 26.56 4.62 2.80
CA SER A 58 26.49 5.49 1.60
C SER A 58 27.75 5.43 0.72
N SER A 59 28.74 4.60 1.07
CA SER A 59 30.02 4.50 0.35
C SER A 59 29.85 3.86 -1.03
N ARG A 60 30.33 4.55 -2.07
CA ARG A 60 30.35 4.05 -3.45
C ARG A 60 31.75 3.60 -3.84
N TYR A 61 31.83 2.40 -4.41
CA TYR A 61 33.08 1.85 -4.91
C TYR A 61 33.08 1.80 -6.43
N VAL A 62 34.22 2.15 -7.03
CA VAL A 62 34.44 2.13 -8.47
C VAL A 62 35.29 0.92 -8.85
N ILE A 63 34.93 0.24 -9.93
CA ILE A 63 35.61 -0.93 -10.48
C ILE A 63 35.89 -0.69 -11.96
N ASN A 64 37.13 -0.30 -12.21
CA ASN A 64 37.88 -0.26 -13.46
C ASN A 64 38.35 -1.64 -13.92
N ILE A 65 38.01 -2.16 -15.10
CA ILE A 65 38.80 -3.24 -15.75
C ILE A 65 39.16 -2.75 -17.16
N LEU A 66 40.43 -2.51 -17.40
CA LEU A 66 40.92 -1.91 -18.64
C LEU A 66 41.94 -2.83 -19.31
N GLU A 67 41.72 -3.16 -20.58
CA GLU A 67 42.66 -3.90 -21.41
C GLU A 67 43.68 -2.95 -22.07
N GLU A 68 44.97 -3.13 -21.75
CA GLU A 68 46.11 -2.41 -22.29
C GLU A 68 47.23 -3.41 -22.63
N ASN A 69 47.72 -3.42 -23.89
CA ASN A 69 48.79 -4.31 -24.34
C ASN A 69 48.57 -5.80 -23.98
N ASN A 70 47.35 -6.31 -24.16
CA ASN A 70 46.91 -7.67 -23.78
C ASN A 70 46.97 -8.00 -22.28
N ASN A 71 47.17 -7.01 -21.41
CA ASN A 71 47.03 -7.11 -19.96
C ASN A 71 45.79 -6.36 -19.48
N PHE A 72 45.24 -6.78 -18.35
CA PHE A 72 44.07 -6.19 -17.71
C PHE A 72 44.46 -5.47 -16.43
N THR A 73 44.24 -4.17 -16.37
CA THR A 73 44.41 -3.39 -15.15
C THR A 73 43.06 -3.27 -14.44
N VAL A 74 42.98 -3.83 -13.23
CA VAL A 74 41.80 -3.76 -12.36
C VAL A 74 41.99 -2.65 -11.33
N ILE A 75 41.28 -1.54 -11.50
CA ILE A 75 41.32 -0.36 -10.63
C ILE A 75 40.14 -0.43 -9.66
N HIS A 76 40.40 -0.46 -8.36
CA HIS A 76 39.31 -0.53 -7.37
C HIS A 76 39.64 0.18 -6.05
N ASN A 77 38.65 0.85 -5.46
CA ASN A 77 38.81 1.68 -4.25
C ASN A 77 38.16 1.10 -2.98
N CYS A 78 37.74 -0.17 -3.00
CA CYS A 78 37.17 -0.81 -1.80
C CYS A 78 38.25 -1.09 -0.73
N PRO A 79 37.96 -0.89 0.57
CA PRO A 79 38.88 -1.26 1.65
C PRO A 79 39.33 -2.74 1.62
N ASP A 80 38.42 -3.66 1.29
CA ASP A 80 38.70 -5.11 1.20
C ASP A 80 39.73 -5.46 0.09
N PHE A 81 39.88 -4.55 -0.89
CA PHE A 81 40.78 -4.68 -2.02
C PHE A 81 42.21 -4.25 -1.66
N LYS A 82 42.36 -3.14 -0.92
CA LYS A 82 43.66 -2.61 -0.47
C LYS A 82 44.48 -3.62 0.35
N ASN A 83 43.82 -4.50 1.09
CA ASN A 83 44.50 -5.43 2.00
C ASN A 83 45.14 -6.65 1.30
N ARG A 84 44.75 -7.00 0.06
CA ARG A 84 45.18 -8.27 -0.58
C ARG A 84 45.31 -8.24 -2.12
N ASN A 85 45.16 -7.09 -2.79
CA ASN A 85 45.26 -6.92 -4.27
C ASN A 85 44.72 -8.11 -5.09
N SER A 86 43.48 -8.52 -4.80
CA SER A 86 42.85 -9.70 -5.36
C SER A 86 41.35 -9.46 -5.57
N PHE A 87 40.67 -10.40 -6.22
CA PHE A 87 39.22 -10.36 -6.42
C PHE A 87 38.48 -10.19 -5.08
N CYS A 88 37.99 -8.97 -4.83
CA CYS A 88 37.09 -8.68 -3.72
C CYS A 88 35.66 -9.10 -4.11
N LYS A 89 34.75 -9.10 -3.13
CA LYS A 89 33.32 -9.42 -3.37
C LYS A 89 32.66 -8.56 -4.46
N HIS A 90 33.09 -7.30 -4.60
CA HIS A 90 32.53 -6.39 -5.59
C HIS A 90 33.04 -6.67 -7.01
N ILE A 91 34.33 -6.98 -7.19
CA ILE A 91 34.86 -7.37 -8.50
C ILE A 91 34.23 -8.70 -8.96
N VAL A 92 34.08 -9.66 -8.03
CA VAL A 92 33.33 -10.90 -8.29
C VAL A 92 31.94 -10.58 -8.85
N LYS A 93 31.22 -9.66 -8.21
CA LYS A 93 29.88 -9.28 -8.64
C LYS A 93 29.88 -8.72 -10.07
N ILE A 94 30.82 -7.85 -10.41
CA ILE A 94 30.93 -7.28 -11.76
C ILE A 94 31.24 -8.37 -12.79
N LEU A 95 32.19 -9.27 -12.53
CA LEU A 95 32.52 -10.37 -13.44
C LEU A 95 31.36 -11.34 -13.68
N LEU A 96 30.51 -11.55 -12.66
CA LEU A 96 29.28 -12.34 -12.81
C LEU A 96 28.22 -11.65 -13.68
N LEU A 97 28.31 -10.34 -13.92
CA LEU A 97 27.36 -9.59 -14.75
C LEU A 97 27.80 -9.45 -16.22
N LEU A 98 29.06 -9.78 -16.52
CA LEU A 98 29.57 -9.75 -17.90
C LEU A 98 29.05 -10.92 -18.71
N ASP A 99 29.03 -10.78 -20.04
CA ASP A 99 28.87 -11.94 -20.92
C ASP A 99 30.05 -12.92 -20.74
N THR A 100 29.82 -14.17 -21.11
CA THR A 100 30.78 -15.26 -20.89
C THR A 100 32.08 -15.04 -21.65
N GLN A 101 32.04 -14.47 -22.86
CA GLN A 101 33.24 -14.26 -23.69
C GLN A 101 34.14 -13.18 -23.09
N THR A 102 33.56 -12.03 -22.72
CA THR A 102 34.29 -10.93 -22.06
C THR A 102 34.88 -11.39 -20.73
N CYS A 103 34.09 -12.10 -19.91
CA CYS A 103 34.57 -12.62 -18.62
C CYS A 103 35.71 -13.62 -18.79
N GLN A 104 35.57 -14.56 -19.73
CA GLN A 104 36.61 -15.54 -20.05
C GLN A 104 37.89 -14.86 -20.54
N LYS A 105 37.79 -13.84 -21.39
CA LYS A 105 38.95 -13.10 -21.90
C LYS A 105 39.70 -12.39 -20.77
N ILE A 106 38.97 -11.66 -19.89
CA ILE A 106 39.53 -11.00 -18.70
C ILE A 106 40.19 -12.03 -17.76
N CYS A 107 39.53 -13.16 -17.52
CA CYS A 107 39.96 -14.15 -16.53
C CYS A 107 40.86 -15.25 -17.09
N SER A 108 41.21 -15.20 -18.39
CA SER A 108 41.93 -16.27 -19.10
C SER A 108 43.27 -16.63 -18.44
N SER A 109 44.04 -15.63 -17.99
CA SER A 109 45.28 -15.84 -17.24
C SER A 109 45.40 -14.85 -16.09
N SER A 110 45.73 -15.34 -14.89
CA SER A 110 45.98 -14.49 -13.72
C SER A 110 47.26 -13.67 -13.86
N SER A 111 48.24 -14.13 -14.64
CA SER A 111 49.48 -13.37 -14.89
C SER A 111 49.26 -12.12 -15.75
N ARG A 112 48.10 -12.01 -16.39
CA ARG A 112 47.72 -10.85 -17.21
C ARG A 112 46.89 -9.82 -16.43
N ILE A 113 46.57 -10.06 -15.15
CA ILE A 113 45.70 -9.17 -14.37
C ILE A 113 46.52 -8.43 -13.33
N ASN A 114 46.61 -7.11 -13.51
CA ASN A 114 47.26 -6.20 -12.59
C ASN A 114 46.21 -5.50 -11.73
N PHE A 115 46.20 -5.80 -10.43
CA PHE A 115 45.32 -5.14 -9.47
C PHE A 115 45.98 -3.88 -8.93
N THR A 116 45.32 -2.72 -9.05
CA THR A 116 45.84 -1.45 -8.54
C THR A 116 44.79 -0.68 -7.74
N SER A 117 45.21 -0.16 -6.59
CA SER A 117 44.44 0.79 -5.78
C SER A 117 45.03 2.21 -5.86
N ASP A 118 45.83 2.50 -6.90
CA ASP A 118 46.41 3.82 -7.12
C ASP A 118 45.30 4.87 -7.15
N PHE A 119 45.38 5.79 -6.20
CA PHE A 119 44.38 6.82 -5.99
C PHE A 119 44.26 7.76 -7.20
N SER A 120 45.36 8.02 -7.91
CA SER A 120 45.38 8.89 -9.09
C SER A 120 44.59 8.27 -10.25
N LEU A 121 44.80 6.98 -10.51
CA LEU A 121 44.09 6.21 -11.51
C LEU A 121 42.61 6.02 -11.13
N VAL A 122 42.32 5.75 -9.85
CA VAL A 122 40.94 5.68 -9.33
C VAL A 122 40.20 7.00 -9.59
N LYS A 123 40.82 8.14 -9.27
CA LYS A 123 40.25 9.48 -9.44
C LYS A 123 39.95 9.77 -10.91
N LYS A 124 40.93 9.54 -11.80
CA LYS A 124 40.76 9.69 -13.26
C LYS A 124 39.63 8.82 -13.82
N SER A 125 39.53 7.59 -13.32
CA SER A 125 38.51 6.64 -13.76
C SER A 125 37.10 6.99 -13.23
N LYS A 126 36.99 7.48 -12.01
CA LYS A 126 35.75 8.05 -11.43
C LYS A 126 35.26 9.23 -12.25
N THR A 127 36.14 10.19 -12.53
CA THR A 127 35.85 11.33 -13.38
C THR A 127 35.29 10.89 -14.73
N LYS A 128 35.97 9.97 -15.43
CA LYS A 128 35.51 9.44 -16.72
C LYS A 128 34.16 8.74 -16.64
N SER A 129 33.93 7.96 -15.57
CA SER A 129 32.65 7.29 -15.32
C SER A 129 31.52 8.31 -15.15
N TYR A 130 31.73 9.35 -14.35
CA TYR A 130 30.72 10.39 -14.13
C TYR A 130 30.43 11.19 -15.40
N ASP A 131 31.46 11.51 -16.19
CA ASP A 131 31.28 12.22 -17.47
C ASP A 131 30.45 11.41 -18.47
N LEU A 132 30.77 10.12 -18.66
CA LEU A 132 30.00 9.23 -19.53
C LEU A 132 28.54 9.09 -19.09
N LYS A 133 28.28 9.01 -17.78
CA LYS A 133 26.91 8.99 -17.25
C LYS A 133 26.17 10.29 -17.50
N ALA A 134 26.85 11.42 -17.31
CA ALA A 134 26.25 12.71 -17.59
C ALA A 134 25.83 12.80 -19.06
N ASP A 135 26.67 12.34 -19.98
CA ASP A 135 26.36 12.33 -21.42
C ASP A 135 25.15 11.45 -21.77
N ASP A 136 25.07 10.24 -21.21
CA ASP A 136 23.89 9.37 -21.38
C ASP A 136 22.61 10.02 -20.82
N LEU A 137 22.70 10.64 -19.65
CA LEU A 137 21.55 11.34 -19.04
C LEU A 137 21.13 12.56 -19.84
N ILE A 138 22.06 13.31 -20.43
CA ILE A 138 21.77 14.42 -21.36
C ILE A 138 21.02 13.90 -22.58
N GLN A 139 21.45 12.78 -23.17
CA GLN A 139 20.74 12.16 -24.30
C GLN A 139 19.32 11.70 -23.91
N GLN A 140 19.14 11.24 -22.68
CA GLN A 140 17.84 10.87 -22.10
C GLN A 140 16.99 12.07 -21.64
N LYS A 141 17.46 13.31 -21.84
CA LYS A 141 16.81 14.55 -21.38
C LYS A 141 16.63 14.64 -19.85
N LYS A 142 17.46 13.93 -19.08
CA LYS A 142 17.51 13.94 -17.60
C LYS A 142 18.62 14.88 -17.10
N TYR A 143 18.37 16.17 -17.25
CA TYR A 143 19.44 17.18 -17.15
C TYR A 143 19.91 17.46 -15.72
N TYR A 144 19.03 17.43 -14.72
CA TYR A 144 19.43 17.68 -13.33
C TYR A 144 20.34 16.55 -12.81
N GLU A 145 20.05 15.31 -13.16
CA GLU A 145 20.88 14.16 -12.84
C GLU A 145 22.23 14.23 -13.57
N ALA A 146 22.23 14.65 -14.83
CA ALA A 146 23.47 14.87 -15.57
C ALA A 146 24.35 15.94 -14.90
N ILE A 147 23.75 17.06 -14.46
CA ILE A 147 24.45 18.14 -13.74
C ILE A 147 25.07 17.62 -12.43
N ASP A 148 24.36 16.76 -11.68
CA ASP A 148 24.92 16.15 -10.46
C ASP A 148 26.14 15.27 -10.76
N PHE A 149 26.10 14.46 -11.82
CA PHE A 149 27.27 13.67 -12.24
C PHE A 149 28.43 14.56 -12.73
N LEU A 150 28.17 15.64 -13.46
CA LEU A 150 29.21 16.60 -13.85
C LEU A 150 29.83 17.29 -12.62
N ASN A 151 29.05 17.57 -11.58
CA ASN A 151 29.59 18.07 -10.31
C ASN A 151 30.50 17.07 -9.62
N GLN A 152 30.12 15.79 -9.61
CA GLN A 152 30.95 14.74 -9.06
C GLN A 152 32.25 14.59 -9.89
N ALA A 153 32.17 14.71 -11.22
CA ALA A 153 33.33 14.72 -12.11
C ALA A 153 34.26 15.90 -11.81
N PHE A 154 33.71 17.09 -11.61
CA PHE A 154 34.45 18.28 -11.17
C PHE A 154 35.09 18.09 -9.80
N GLY A 155 34.36 17.61 -8.79
CA GLY A 155 34.88 17.40 -7.44
C GLY A 155 36.06 16.43 -7.40
N GLU A 156 36.04 15.41 -8.26
CA GLU A 156 37.15 14.46 -8.39
C GLU A 156 38.29 14.99 -9.27
N SER A 157 38.04 15.74 -10.34
CA SER A 157 39.14 16.17 -11.25
C SER A 157 39.73 17.54 -10.93
N GLY A 158 38.93 18.44 -10.38
CA GLY A 158 39.20 19.87 -10.39
C GLY A 158 39.10 20.52 -11.78
N ASN A 159 38.70 19.78 -12.83
CA ASN A 159 38.67 20.30 -14.19
C ASN A 159 37.46 21.22 -14.41
N PHE A 160 37.75 22.51 -14.64
CA PHE A 160 36.75 23.55 -14.86
C PHE A 160 35.87 23.33 -16.10
N ASP A 161 36.29 22.52 -17.08
CA ASP A 161 35.49 22.19 -18.26
C ASP A 161 34.13 21.58 -17.88
N TYR A 162 34.06 20.81 -16.79
CA TYR A 162 32.80 20.27 -16.28
C TYR A 162 31.85 21.36 -15.78
N ILE A 163 32.39 22.43 -15.17
CA ILE A 163 31.60 23.59 -14.76
C ILE A 163 31.10 24.36 -15.99
N GLN A 164 31.93 24.49 -17.03
CA GLN A 164 31.49 25.10 -18.28
C GLN A 164 30.35 24.29 -18.92
N LYS A 165 30.48 22.97 -18.99
CA LYS A 165 29.44 22.06 -19.50
C LYS A 165 28.14 22.17 -18.70
N ILE A 166 28.22 22.27 -17.37
CA ILE A 166 27.05 22.54 -16.51
C ILE A 166 26.41 23.89 -16.88
N GLY A 167 27.22 24.94 -17.02
CA GLY A 167 26.73 26.27 -17.38
C GLY A 167 26.03 26.30 -18.74
N GLU A 168 26.59 25.62 -19.74
CA GLU A 168 26.02 25.52 -21.09
C GLU A 168 24.70 24.74 -21.11
N ILE A 169 24.61 23.63 -20.37
CA ILE A 169 23.36 22.87 -20.21
C ILE A 169 22.31 23.74 -19.53
N ALA A 170 22.67 24.40 -18.42
CA ALA A 170 21.75 25.22 -17.66
C ALA A 170 21.20 26.39 -18.49
N LEU A 171 22.04 27.05 -19.29
CA LEU A 171 21.59 28.10 -20.22
C LEU A 171 20.70 27.55 -21.34
N LYS A 172 21.13 26.48 -22.01
CA LYS A 172 20.41 25.91 -23.15
C LYS A 172 18.98 25.49 -22.78
N TYR A 173 18.80 24.96 -21.57
CA TYR A 173 17.51 24.47 -21.07
C TYR A 173 16.84 25.40 -20.06
N LYS A 174 17.34 26.64 -19.92
CA LYS A 174 16.74 27.69 -19.07
C LYS A 174 16.66 27.34 -17.57
N PHE A 175 17.58 26.54 -17.05
CA PHE A 175 17.75 26.31 -15.61
C PHE A 175 18.53 27.46 -14.99
N TYR A 176 17.91 28.64 -14.96
CA TYR A 176 18.58 29.86 -14.53
C TYR A 176 19.00 29.82 -13.06
N ASP A 177 18.21 29.18 -12.20
CA ASP A 177 18.54 28.92 -10.79
C ASP A 177 19.89 28.21 -10.64
N VAL A 178 20.09 27.14 -11.41
CA VAL A 178 21.35 26.39 -11.44
C VAL A 178 22.45 27.27 -12.00
N PHE A 179 22.23 27.91 -13.15
CA PHE A 179 23.25 28.71 -13.81
C PHE A 179 23.77 29.85 -12.92
N LEU A 180 22.88 30.61 -12.28
CA LEU A 180 23.23 31.72 -11.40
C LEU A 180 24.06 31.23 -10.20
N LYS A 181 23.73 30.07 -9.64
CA LYS A 181 24.50 29.44 -8.55
C LYS A 181 25.95 29.17 -8.94
N TYR A 182 26.20 28.67 -10.17
CA TYR A 182 27.58 28.45 -10.65
C TYR A 182 28.30 29.75 -10.96
N ILE A 183 27.63 30.74 -11.53
CA ILE A 183 28.25 32.05 -11.80
C ILE A 183 28.72 32.71 -10.51
N VAL A 184 27.90 32.70 -9.45
CA VAL A 184 28.30 33.28 -8.16
C VAL A 184 29.54 32.59 -7.59
N LYS A 185 29.68 31.28 -7.83
CA LYS A 185 30.76 30.47 -7.27
C LYS A 185 32.05 30.52 -8.09
N TYR A 186 31.96 30.70 -9.41
CA TYR A 186 33.10 30.60 -10.34
C TYR A 186 33.20 31.84 -11.25
N LYS A 187 34.18 32.70 -10.97
CA LYS A 187 34.38 33.98 -11.68
C LYS A 187 34.66 33.80 -13.16
N GLU A 188 35.32 32.72 -13.56
CA GLU A 188 35.63 32.40 -14.95
C GLU A 188 34.35 32.24 -15.78
N LEU A 189 33.30 31.65 -15.20
CA LEU A 189 32.00 31.51 -15.85
C LEU A 189 31.28 32.86 -15.98
N ALA A 190 31.39 33.70 -14.95
CA ALA A 190 30.85 35.07 -14.96
C ALA A 190 31.49 35.91 -16.08
N ASN A 191 32.82 35.83 -16.24
CA ASN A 191 33.56 36.55 -17.28
C ASN A 191 33.20 36.05 -18.68
N LYS A 192 33.11 34.72 -18.89
CA LYS A 192 32.75 34.10 -20.18
C LYS A 192 31.36 34.54 -20.65
N HIS A 193 30.41 34.71 -19.72
CA HIS A 193 29.02 35.05 -20.03
C HIS A 193 28.63 36.50 -19.73
N SER A 194 29.60 37.37 -19.46
CA SER A 194 29.38 38.76 -19.01
C SER A 194 28.40 39.55 -19.90
N ASN A 195 28.55 39.43 -21.22
CA ASN A 195 27.68 40.09 -22.21
C ASN A 195 26.23 39.59 -22.20
N ASN A 196 25.99 38.36 -21.73
CA ASN A 196 24.66 37.76 -21.68
C ASN A 196 24.00 37.86 -20.29
N LEU A 197 24.75 38.26 -19.26
CA LEU A 197 24.27 38.30 -17.87
C LEU A 197 23.01 39.14 -17.70
N THR A 198 22.94 40.32 -18.36
CA THR A 198 21.74 41.17 -18.31
C THR A 198 20.49 40.44 -18.79
N LYS A 199 20.59 39.71 -19.91
CA LYS A 199 19.46 38.94 -20.45
C LYS A 199 19.07 37.81 -19.49
N ILE A 200 20.07 37.09 -18.98
CA ILE A 200 19.88 35.95 -18.08
C ILE A 200 19.23 36.38 -16.76
N ILE A 201 19.67 37.50 -16.17
CA ILE A 201 19.06 38.08 -14.96
C ILE A 201 17.60 38.42 -15.21
N ASN A 202 17.28 39.07 -16.32
CA ASN A 202 15.90 39.42 -16.65
C ASN A 202 15.01 38.16 -16.84
N GLU A 203 15.52 37.15 -17.54
CA GLU A 203 14.81 35.87 -17.72
C GLU A 203 14.60 35.15 -16.38
N ALA A 204 15.63 35.11 -15.51
CA ALA A 204 15.53 34.52 -14.18
C ALA A 204 14.49 35.23 -13.28
N ILE A 205 14.44 36.57 -13.31
CA ILE A 205 13.45 37.34 -12.55
C ILE A 205 12.04 37.08 -13.07
N THR A 206 11.88 36.99 -14.39
CA THR A 206 10.58 36.68 -15.02
C THR A 206 10.11 35.27 -14.63
N ASP A 207 11.04 34.34 -14.47
CA ASP A 207 10.77 32.95 -14.11
C ASP A 207 10.52 32.74 -12.60
N LEU A 208 10.84 33.72 -11.73
CA LEU A 208 10.61 33.63 -10.29
C LEU A 208 9.20 33.19 -9.94
N LYS A 209 8.18 33.60 -10.70
CA LYS A 209 6.78 33.21 -10.47
C LYS A 209 6.53 31.69 -10.50
N ASN A 210 7.38 30.93 -11.19
CA ASN A 210 7.26 29.48 -11.35
C ASN A 210 7.98 28.69 -10.24
N HIS A 211 8.67 29.38 -9.32
CA HIS A 211 9.43 28.78 -8.23
C HIS A 211 8.71 28.85 -6.88
N ASN A 212 9.04 27.92 -5.98
CA ASN A 212 8.60 28.00 -4.58
C ASN A 212 9.33 29.15 -3.84
N PHE A 213 8.87 29.52 -2.64
CA PHE A 213 9.42 30.67 -1.90
C PHE A 213 10.92 30.52 -1.59
N SER A 214 11.34 29.36 -1.11
CA SER A 214 12.76 29.07 -0.82
C SER A 214 13.67 29.25 -2.04
N GLN A 215 13.26 28.71 -3.19
CA GLN A 215 13.96 28.89 -4.47
C GLN A 215 13.98 30.35 -4.91
N LYS A 216 12.86 31.08 -4.79
CA LYS A 216 12.80 32.51 -5.11
C LYS A 216 13.83 33.30 -4.30
N VAL A 217 13.99 32.98 -3.01
CA VAL A 217 14.99 33.60 -2.13
C VAL A 217 16.42 33.28 -2.58
N GLU A 218 16.74 32.02 -2.88
CA GLU A 218 18.09 31.64 -3.36
C GLU A 218 18.45 32.30 -4.69
N ILE A 219 17.53 32.29 -5.65
CA ILE A 219 17.70 32.97 -6.95
C ILE A 219 17.92 34.46 -6.73
N SER A 220 17.10 35.10 -5.89
CA SER A 220 17.21 36.54 -5.61
C SER A 220 18.55 36.92 -4.97
N ILE A 221 19.03 36.12 -4.02
CA ILE A 221 20.35 36.32 -3.40
C ILE A 221 21.48 36.13 -4.43
N ASN A 222 21.38 35.13 -5.30
CA ASN A 222 22.39 34.90 -6.33
C ASN A 222 22.42 36.03 -7.37
N ILE A 223 21.25 36.51 -7.81
CA ILE A 223 21.14 37.68 -8.68
C ILE A 223 21.76 38.90 -8.02
N GLN A 224 21.43 39.18 -6.76
CA GLN A 224 22.02 40.30 -6.01
C GLN A 224 23.55 40.22 -5.99
N LYS A 225 24.12 39.05 -5.66
CA LYS A 225 25.58 38.84 -5.64
C LYS A 225 26.22 39.06 -7.01
N ILE A 226 25.54 38.66 -8.08
CA ILE A 226 26.01 38.90 -9.45
C ILE A 226 25.99 40.40 -9.77
N LEU A 227 24.91 41.10 -9.42
CA LEU A 227 24.80 42.54 -9.62
C LEU A 227 25.88 43.30 -8.85
N GLU A 228 26.24 42.88 -7.63
CA GLU A 228 27.31 43.50 -6.83
C GLU A 228 28.69 43.46 -7.50
N ILE A 229 28.99 42.40 -8.25
CA ILE A 229 30.31 42.21 -8.89
C ILE A 229 30.38 42.80 -10.31
N LEU A 230 29.26 43.23 -10.89
CA LEU A 230 29.24 43.81 -12.22
C LEU A 230 29.83 45.25 -12.23
N PRO A 231 30.55 45.63 -13.30
CA PRO A 231 30.87 47.02 -13.60
C PRO A 231 29.62 47.91 -13.58
N ASN A 232 29.75 49.18 -13.16
CA ASN A 232 28.59 50.06 -12.93
C ASN A 232 27.71 50.27 -14.16
N ASP A 233 28.29 50.34 -15.36
CA ASP A 233 27.59 50.45 -16.63
C ASP A 233 26.73 49.21 -16.94
N LEU A 234 27.31 48.01 -16.79
CA LEU A 234 26.61 46.74 -16.97
C LEU A 234 25.55 46.51 -15.89
N LEU A 235 25.84 46.90 -14.65
CA LEU A 235 24.92 46.85 -13.51
C LEU A 235 23.68 47.70 -13.78
N LEU A 236 23.85 48.97 -14.13
CA LEU A 236 22.72 49.87 -14.38
C LEU A 236 21.88 49.40 -15.57
N ASN A 237 22.52 48.89 -16.62
CA ASN A 237 21.83 48.26 -17.75
C ASN A 237 21.06 47.00 -17.33
N ALA A 238 21.68 46.14 -16.51
CA ALA A 238 21.06 44.93 -15.99
C ALA A 238 19.83 45.25 -15.14
N VAL A 239 19.94 46.17 -14.18
CA VAL A 239 18.84 46.56 -13.31
C VAL A 239 17.70 47.21 -14.10
N ARG A 240 17.99 48.11 -15.05
CA ARG A 240 16.95 48.77 -15.88
C ARG A 240 16.19 47.79 -16.78
N LYS A 241 16.88 46.79 -17.33
CA LYS A 241 16.26 45.77 -18.18
C LYS A 241 15.58 44.66 -17.39
N ALA A 242 16.06 44.40 -16.19
CA ALA A 242 15.46 43.47 -15.26
C ALA A 242 14.10 44.01 -14.83
N GLN A 243 13.04 43.22 -15.05
CA GLN A 243 11.67 43.57 -14.66
C GLN A 243 11.45 43.42 -13.14
N ILE A 244 12.33 44.03 -12.33
CA ILE A 244 12.32 43.97 -10.85
C ILE A 244 11.04 44.60 -10.29
N ASP A 245 10.55 45.65 -10.93
CA ASP A 245 9.29 46.33 -10.60
C ASP A 245 8.08 45.36 -10.62
N LYS A 246 8.12 44.35 -11.49
CA LYS A 246 7.06 43.33 -11.62
C LYS A 246 7.12 42.21 -10.58
N VAL A 247 8.15 42.17 -9.72
CA VAL A 247 8.21 41.22 -8.61
C VAL A 247 7.16 41.63 -7.58
N SER A 248 6.09 40.84 -7.45
CA SER A 248 4.94 41.17 -6.61
C SER A 248 5.24 41.19 -5.11
N ASN A 249 6.16 40.33 -4.66
CA ASN A 249 6.54 40.27 -3.25
C ASN A 249 7.55 41.38 -2.92
N LEU A 250 7.11 42.36 -2.12
CA LEU A 250 7.89 43.51 -1.68
C LEU A 250 9.22 43.13 -0.98
N VAL A 251 9.19 42.07 -0.17
CA VAL A 251 10.36 41.60 0.57
C VAL A 251 11.40 41.01 -0.39
N LEU A 252 10.98 40.21 -1.37
CA LEU A 252 11.87 39.70 -2.42
C LEU A 252 12.40 40.82 -3.32
N LYS A 253 11.56 41.80 -3.65
CA LYS A 253 11.97 43.00 -4.42
C LYS A 253 13.07 43.75 -3.68
N TYR A 254 12.91 43.98 -2.38
CA TYR A 254 13.94 44.60 -1.54
C TYR A 254 15.21 43.75 -1.44
N LEU A 255 15.07 42.43 -1.26
CA LEU A 255 16.20 41.51 -1.25
C LEU A 255 17.07 41.62 -2.52
N LEU A 256 16.45 41.76 -3.69
CA LEU A 256 17.17 41.89 -4.96
C LEU A 256 18.05 43.15 -5.04
N VAL A 257 17.60 44.27 -4.46
CA VAL A 257 18.19 45.59 -4.75
C VAL A 257 18.80 46.31 -3.56
N HIS A 258 18.61 45.87 -2.31
CA HIS A 258 18.95 46.68 -1.13
C HIS A 258 20.42 47.10 -1.04
N LYS A 259 21.35 46.23 -1.44
CA LYS A 259 22.79 46.53 -1.47
C LYS A 259 23.22 47.44 -2.61
N LEU A 260 22.33 47.71 -3.55
CA LEU A 260 22.55 48.61 -4.68
C LEU A 260 22.03 50.02 -4.39
N SER A 261 21.59 50.31 -3.15
CA SER A 261 20.99 51.58 -2.74
C SER A 261 21.84 52.82 -3.05
N SER A 262 23.16 52.69 -3.08
CA SER A 262 24.08 53.79 -3.45
C SER A 262 24.17 54.03 -4.97
N LYS A 263 23.67 53.11 -5.78
CA LYS A 263 23.81 53.11 -7.25
C LYS A 263 22.48 53.30 -7.97
N ILE A 264 21.35 53.02 -7.34
CA ILE A 264 20.01 53.08 -7.95
C ILE A 264 19.03 53.85 -7.07
N SER A 265 18.00 54.44 -7.70
CA SER A 265 16.90 55.07 -6.96
C SER A 265 15.83 54.05 -6.58
N PHE A 266 15.54 53.92 -5.28
CA PHE A 266 14.43 53.05 -4.83
C PHE A 266 13.04 53.54 -5.23
N ASP A 267 12.88 54.84 -5.52
CA ASP A 267 11.59 55.38 -5.94
C ASP A 267 11.06 54.76 -7.23
N GLU A 268 11.96 54.28 -8.10
CA GLU A 268 11.61 53.62 -9.35
C GLU A 268 10.97 52.24 -9.14
N TYR A 269 11.34 51.52 -8.07
CA TYR A 269 10.97 50.11 -7.85
C TYR A 269 9.88 49.92 -6.80
N PHE A 270 9.75 50.85 -5.85
CA PHE A 270 8.79 50.80 -4.74
C PHE A 270 7.73 51.89 -4.87
N LYS A 271 7.05 51.96 -6.01
CA LYS A 271 6.01 52.99 -6.28
C LYS A 271 4.77 52.79 -5.41
N GLU A 272 4.49 51.55 -5.05
CA GLU A 272 3.39 51.10 -4.21
C GLU A 272 3.59 51.46 -2.72
N VAL A 273 4.81 51.79 -2.29
CA VAL A 273 5.10 52.16 -0.90
C VAL A 273 4.84 53.65 -0.69
N PRO A 274 4.03 54.06 0.29
CA PRO A 274 3.79 55.47 0.60
C PRO A 274 5.10 56.25 0.82
N SER A 275 5.20 57.46 0.25
CA SER A 275 6.42 58.29 0.27
C SER A 275 6.97 58.56 1.68
N LYS A 276 6.08 58.67 2.68
CA LYS A 276 6.48 58.79 4.10
C LYS A 276 7.22 57.56 4.63
N LEU A 277 6.84 56.36 4.18
CA LEU A 277 7.43 55.09 4.61
C LEU A 277 8.72 54.75 3.84
N LYS A 278 8.88 55.28 2.62
CA LYS A 278 10.11 55.08 1.82
C LYS A 278 11.38 55.60 2.51
N ARG A 279 11.26 56.66 3.32
CA ARG A 279 12.39 57.19 4.13
C ARG A 279 12.93 56.15 5.12
N ASN A 280 12.06 55.24 5.59
CA ASN A 280 12.40 54.13 6.49
C ASN A 280 12.11 52.77 5.83
N LEU A 281 12.40 52.63 4.53
CA LEU A 281 12.03 51.44 3.75
C LEU A 281 12.59 50.14 4.36
N LYS A 282 13.82 50.15 4.90
CA LYS A 282 14.42 48.99 5.57
C LYS A 282 13.53 48.50 6.72
N THR A 283 13.10 49.40 7.60
CA THR A 283 12.22 49.09 8.74
C THR A 283 10.87 48.60 8.26
N TYR A 284 10.26 49.26 7.27
CA TYR A 284 8.99 48.83 6.69
C TYR A 284 9.04 47.42 6.10
N ILE A 285 10.11 47.08 5.36
CA ILE A 285 10.32 45.73 4.83
C ILE A 285 10.61 44.72 5.94
N ALA A 286 11.31 45.12 7.01
CA ALA A 286 11.53 44.26 8.17
C ALA A 286 10.19 43.89 8.84
N ASP A 287 9.26 44.84 8.97
CA ASP A 287 7.91 44.58 9.48
C ASP A 287 7.12 43.64 8.55
N LYS A 288 7.19 43.86 7.22
CA LYS A 288 6.60 42.92 6.25
C LYS A 288 7.21 41.52 6.32
N THR A 289 8.49 41.41 6.65
CA THR A 289 9.15 40.12 6.85
C THR A 289 8.65 39.43 8.13
N SER A 290 8.34 40.20 9.18
CA SER A 290 7.65 39.68 10.37
C SER A 290 6.25 39.18 10.07
N GLU A 291 5.47 39.92 9.28
CA GLU A 291 4.14 39.48 8.84
C GLU A 291 4.22 38.15 8.06
N LEU A 292 5.16 38.03 7.11
CA LEU A 292 5.40 36.79 6.37
C LEU A 292 5.76 35.62 7.31
N MET A 293 6.58 35.85 8.34
CA MET A 293 6.90 34.82 9.33
C MET A 293 5.66 34.35 10.08
N ILE A 294 4.80 35.28 10.52
CA ILE A 294 3.56 34.95 11.23
C ILE A 294 2.62 34.16 10.33
N GLU A 295 2.43 34.60 9.09
CA GLU A 295 1.61 33.91 8.09
C GLU A 295 2.13 32.49 7.82
N ALA A 296 3.45 32.33 7.61
CA ALA A 296 4.06 31.03 7.41
C ALA A 296 3.86 30.08 8.61
N ILE A 297 3.96 30.60 9.83
CA ILE A 297 3.71 29.82 11.06
C ILE A 297 2.23 29.40 11.15
N LEU A 298 1.30 30.33 10.86
CA LEU A 298 -0.14 30.06 10.89
C LEU A 298 -0.56 29.02 9.83
N ASN A 299 0.06 29.08 8.66
CA ASN A 299 -0.18 28.14 7.55
C ASN A 299 0.60 26.82 7.69
N MET A 300 1.40 26.68 8.75
CA MET A 300 2.24 25.52 9.00
C MET A 300 3.22 25.19 7.84
N GLU A 301 3.86 26.23 7.29
CA GLU A 301 4.82 26.11 6.19
C GLU A 301 6.09 25.32 6.56
N SER A 302 6.81 24.84 5.53
CA SER A 302 7.99 23.99 5.73
C SER A 302 9.15 24.67 6.47
N GLU A 303 10.04 23.90 7.12
CA GLU A 303 11.26 24.44 7.74
C GLU A 303 12.14 25.22 6.74
N GLU A 304 12.15 24.81 5.47
CA GLU A 304 12.89 25.50 4.41
C GLU A 304 12.32 26.90 4.10
N GLU A 305 10.99 27.04 4.16
CA GLU A 305 10.28 28.32 4.02
C GLU A 305 10.70 29.27 5.15
N ILE A 306 10.62 28.78 6.39
CA ILE A 306 10.98 29.52 7.60
C ILE A 306 12.46 29.93 7.56
N ASP A 307 13.36 29.02 7.20
CA ASP A 307 14.79 29.32 7.03
C ASP A 307 15.04 30.33 5.93
N SER A 308 14.21 30.38 4.90
CA SER A 308 14.32 31.36 3.83
C SER A 308 13.93 32.76 4.31
N ILE A 309 12.92 32.89 5.17
CA ILE A 309 12.59 34.16 5.83
C ILE A 309 13.75 34.64 6.71
N ILE A 310 14.39 33.72 7.46
CA ILE A 310 15.58 34.03 8.26
C ILE A 310 16.76 34.45 7.37
N LYS A 311 17.00 33.76 6.24
CA LYS A 311 18.03 34.14 5.27
C LYS A 311 17.82 35.55 4.72
N ILE A 312 16.57 35.95 4.44
CA ILE A 312 16.25 37.32 4.05
C ILE A 312 16.68 38.29 5.14
N ALA A 313 16.26 38.06 6.39
CA ALA A 313 16.57 38.96 7.49
C ALA A 313 18.08 39.11 7.73
N ILE A 314 18.85 38.02 7.63
CA ILE A 314 20.32 38.04 7.70
C ILE A 314 20.90 38.84 6.54
N ASN A 315 20.48 38.54 5.30
CA ASN A 315 21.03 39.17 4.10
C ASN A 315 20.76 40.68 4.08
N CYS A 316 19.55 41.09 4.45
CA CYS A 316 19.11 42.47 4.53
C CYS A 316 19.55 43.19 5.82
N LYS A 317 20.20 42.47 6.75
CA LYS A 317 20.65 42.98 8.06
C LYS A 317 19.51 43.66 8.84
N PHE A 318 18.34 43.03 8.92
CA PHE A 318 17.22 43.59 9.66
C PHE A 318 17.45 43.54 11.17
N ASP A 319 16.99 44.58 11.86
CA ASP A 319 17.23 44.76 13.30
C ASP A 319 16.38 43.78 14.13
N ASN A 320 15.23 43.35 13.59
CA ASN A 320 14.35 42.32 14.16
C ASN A 320 14.82 40.86 13.88
N TYR A 321 16.00 40.66 13.29
CA TYR A 321 16.50 39.32 12.95
C TYR A 321 16.48 38.35 14.14
N HIS A 322 16.92 38.80 15.33
CA HIS A 322 16.94 37.96 16.52
C HIS A 322 15.54 37.51 16.97
N GLU A 323 14.54 38.39 16.83
CA GLU A 323 13.14 38.07 17.13
C GLU A 323 12.61 37.01 16.15
N LEU A 324 12.84 37.21 14.85
CA LEU A 324 12.45 36.25 13.82
C LEU A 324 13.12 34.89 14.03
N TYR A 325 14.41 34.89 14.36
CA TYR A 325 15.17 33.67 14.62
C TYR A 325 14.61 32.90 15.81
N ASN A 326 14.25 33.59 16.90
CA ASN A 326 13.62 32.97 18.06
C ASN A 326 12.24 32.38 17.72
N LYS A 327 11.41 33.10 16.97
CA LYS A 327 10.11 32.59 16.46
C LYS A 327 10.29 31.34 15.59
N ALA A 328 11.28 31.35 14.71
CA ALA A 328 11.62 30.20 13.87
C ALA A 328 12.06 29.00 14.72
N LEU A 329 12.89 29.19 15.74
CA LEU A 329 13.31 28.11 16.64
C LEU A 329 12.14 27.51 17.42
N GLU A 330 11.26 28.35 17.96
CA GLU A 330 10.05 27.90 18.67
C GLU A 330 9.14 27.10 17.73
N TYR A 331 8.92 27.61 16.52
CA TYR A 331 8.12 26.94 15.51
C TYR A 331 8.71 25.59 15.09
N LYS A 332 10.03 25.52 14.83
CA LYS A 332 10.73 24.26 14.52
C LYS A 332 10.63 23.24 15.66
N LYS A 333 10.71 23.70 16.91
CA LYS A 333 10.50 22.86 18.09
C LYS A 333 9.07 22.31 18.11
N LYS A 334 8.06 23.14 17.85
CA LYS A 334 6.64 22.75 17.76
C LYS A 334 6.42 21.74 16.63
N LEU A 335 7.00 21.95 15.45
CA LEU A 335 6.95 21.00 14.34
C LEU A 335 7.56 19.65 14.72
N LYS A 336 8.70 19.65 15.41
CA LYS A 336 9.34 18.43 15.92
C LYS A 336 8.43 17.71 16.93
N GLU A 337 7.74 18.44 17.80
CA GLU A 337 6.78 17.87 18.76
C GLU A 337 5.59 17.22 18.06
N ILE A 338 4.99 17.90 17.07
CA ILE A 338 3.89 17.36 16.25
C ILE A 338 4.36 16.10 15.50
N TYR A 339 5.57 16.11 14.94
CA TYR A 339 6.17 14.95 14.30
C TYR A 339 6.31 13.77 15.28
N LEU A 340 6.85 14.01 16.49
CA LEU A 340 6.99 12.98 17.53
C LEU A 340 5.63 12.44 17.98
N GLU A 341 4.60 13.28 18.09
CA GLU A 341 3.23 12.84 18.44
C GLU A 341 2.61 11.98 17.34
N GLY A 342 2.79 12.35 16.07
CA GLY A 342 2.42 11.54 14.93
C GLY A 342 3.12 10.17 14.95
N LEU A 343 4.44 10.14 15.21
CA LEU A 343 5.18 8.87 15.36
C LEU A 343 4.65 8.01 16.51
N ARG A 344 4.38 8.60 17.68
CA ARG A 344 3.82 7.89 18.84
C ARG A 344 2.49 7.23 18.51
N SER A 345 1.60 7.96 17.84
CA SER A 345 0.28 7.46 17.44
C SER A 345 0.38 6.27 16.48
N LYS A 346 1.31 6.35 15.53
CA LYS A 346 1.55 5.29 14.54
C LYS A 346 2.19 4.05 15.15
N HIS A 347 3.15 4.25 16.06
CA HIS A 347 3.72 3.15 16.85
C HIS A 347 2.68 2.49 17.77
N ALA A 348 1.78 3.28 18.37
CA ALA A 348 0.72 2.76 19.20
C ALA A 348 -0.18 1.85 18.38
N PHE A 349 -0.63 2.33 17.21
CA PHE A 349 -1.43 1.54 16.27
C PHE A 349 -0.75 0.24 15.86
N LEU A 350 0.52 0.30 15.45
CA LEU A 350 1.31 -0.89 15.07
C LEU A 350 1.40 -1.91 16.21
N ARG A 351 1.68 -1.42 17.43
CA ARG A 351 1.76 -2.27 18.63
C ARG A 351 0.40 -2.91 18.95
N SER A 352 -0.69 -2.15 18.81
CA SER A 352 -2.05 -2.65 19.03
C SER A 352 -2.44 -3.72 18.01
N MET A 353 -2.11 -3.52 16.72
CA MET A 353 -2.36 -4.53 15.68
C MET A 353 -1.65 -5.85 15.98
N VAL A 354 -0.37 -5.78 16.40
CA VAL A 354 0.39 -6.97 16.79
C VAL A 354 -0.29 -7.70 17.93
N ILE A 355 -0.52 -7.01 19.06
CA ILE A 355 -1.10 -7.60 20.27
C ILE A 355 -2.50 -8.20 20.00
N ALA A 356 -3.36 -7.50 19.26
CA ALA A 356 -4.74 -7.94 19.00
C ALA A 356 -4.83 -9.20 18.11
N ASN A 357 -3.83 -9.45 17.27
CA ASN A 357 -3.78 -10.63 16.40
C ASN A 357 -2.94 -11.77 16.99
N THR A 358 -2.21 -11.53 18.09
CA THR A 358 -1.33 -12.49 18.74
C THR A 358 -1.81 -12.76 20.16
N ASN A 359 -3.04 -13.27 20.33
CA ASN A 359 -3.55 -13.63 21.65
C ASN A 359 -2.77 -14.80 22.33
N THR A 360 -1.80 -15.42 21.65
CA THR A 360 -1.06 -16.60 22.16
C THR A 360 0.45 -16.58 21.95
N ASP A 361 1.03 -15.66 21.16
CA ASP A 361 2.46 -15.69 20.91
C ASP A 361 3.24 -14.93 21.98
N LYS A 362 3.97 -15.68 22.80
CA LYS A 362 5.13 -15.13 23.53
C LYS A 362 6.16 -14.71 22.48
N LEU A 363 6.13 -13.43 22.10
CA LEU A 363 7.10 -12.80 21.22
C LEU A 363 8.52 -13.22 21.65
N ARG A 364 9.20 -14.01 20.81
CA ARG A 364 10.56 -14.50 21.12
C ARG A 364 11.54 -13.34 21.08
N GLN A 365 12.42 -13.26 22.08
CA GLN A 365 13.49 -12.27 22.13
C GLN A 365 14.38 -12.38 20.90
N MET A 366 14.57 -11.26 20.19
CA MET A 366 15.53 -11.17 19.09
C MET A 366 16.79 -10.44 19.58
N LYS A 367 17.97 -11.02 19.34
CA LYS A 367 19.24 -10.39 19.73
C LYS A 367 19.67 -9.37 18.68
N PHE A 368 19.91 -8.14 19.12
CA PHE A 368 20.61 -7.13 18.32
C PHE A 368 22.11 -7.46 18.24
N VAL A 369 22.69 -7.33 17.05
CA VAL A 369 24.15 -7.40 16.86
C VAL A 369 24.59 -6.16 16.08
N LYS A 370 25.65 -5.48 16.54
CA LYS A 370 26.34 -4.46 15.73
C LYS A 370 27.12 -5.17 14.62
N LYS A 371 26.76 -4.95 13.37
CA LYS A 371 27.57 -5.34 12.20
C LYS A 371 28.00 -4.05 11.49
N TYR A 372 29.31 -3.80 11.41
CA TYR A 372 29.87 -2.59 10.77
C TYR A 372 29.32 -1.25 11.30
N ASN A 373 29.18 -1.08 12.62
CA ASN A 373 28.61 0.10 13.29
C ASN A 373 27.11 0.35 13.09
N TYR A 374 26.36 -0.57 12.49
CA TYR A 374 24.90 -0.48 12.38
C TYR A 374 24.23 -1.59 13.21
N PRO A 375 23.14 -1.28 13.95
CA PRO A 375 22.32 -2.32 14.54
C PRO A 375 21.70 -3.19 13.44
N THR A 376 21.81 -4.51 13.56
CA THR A 376 21.16 -5.44 12.64
C THR A 376 20.28 -6.39 13.45
N LEU A 377 19.02 -6.55 13.02
CA LEU A 377 18.11 -7.57 13.55
C LEU A 377 18.45 -8.91 12.91
N ILE A 378 18.93 -9.88 13.68
CA ILE A 378 19.18 -11.22 13.16
C ILE A 378 17.87 -12.01 13.29
N TRP A 379 17.09 -12.05 12.21
CA TRP A 379 15.95 -12.97 12.09
C TRP A 379 16.42 -14.33 11.63
N THR A 380 16.50 -15.28 12.57
CA THR A 380 16.89 -16.67 12.31
C THR A 380 15.73 -17.66 12.29
N SER A 381 14.46 -17.22 12.35
CA SER A 381 13.35 -18.19 12.40
C SER A 381 13.09 -18.83 11.02
N PRO A 382 13.11 -20.17 10.90
CA PRO A 382 12.69 -20.90 9.70
C PRO A 382 11.15 -20.92 9.51
N TYR A 383 10.38 -20.34 10.44
CA TYR A 383 8.91 -20.39 10.44
C TYR A 383 8.31 -19.07 9.98
N LYS A 384 8.29 -18.82 8.66
CA LYS A 384 7.50 -17.73 8.04
C LYS A 384 5.98 -17.91 8.22
N ASN A 385 5.53 -19.10 8.65
CA ASN A 385 4.14 -19.53 8.59
C ASN A 385 3.32 -19.31 9.88
N GLU A 386 3.93 -18.88 10.99
CA GLU A 386 3.23 -18.85 12.30
C GLU A 386 2.49 -17.53 12.55
N SER A 387 2.93 -16.40 11.97
CA SER A 387 2.20 -15.13 12.04
C SER A 387 2.42 -14.28 10.80
N THR A 388 1.43 -14.30 9.90
CA THR A 388 1.41 -13.50 8.67
C THR A 388 1.51 -12.00 8.96
N LEU A 389 0.97 -11.53 10.10
CA LEU A 389 1.08 -10.12 10.51
C LEU A 389 2.50 -9.74 10.92
N HIS A 390 3.20 -10.61 11.66
CA HIS A 390 4.59 -10.37 11.99
C HIS A 390 5.45 -10.32 10.74
N TYR A 391 5.27 -11.30 9.85
CA TYR A 391 5.97 -11.33 8.57
C TYR A 391 5.71 -10.08 7.74
N TYR A 392 4.45 -9.67 7.66
CA TYR A 392 4.01 -8.46 6.99
C TYR A 392 4.67 -7.18 7.54
N ILE A 393 4.71 -7.00 8.88
CA ILE A 393 5.39 -5.85 9.50
C ILE A 393 6.89 -5.91 9.23
N LEU A 394 7.51 -7.08 9.33
CA LEU A 394 8.95 -7.23 9.11
C LEU A 394 9.34 -6.97 7.66
N GLU A 395 8.60 -7.51 6.71
CA GLU A 395 8.80 -7.30 5.27
C GLU A 395 8.56 -5.82 4.90
N LYS A 396 7.39 -5.30 5.26
CA LYS A 396 6.97 -3.94 4.88
C LYS A 396 7.71 -2.85 5.62
N CYS A 397 8.25 -3.08 6.81
CA CYS A 397 9.14 -2.11 7.45
C CYS A 397 10.63 -2.40 7.17
N GLY A 398 10.97 -3.40 6.36
CA GLY A 398 12.36 -3.65 5.96
C GLY A 398 13.24 -4.25 7.07
N PHE A 399 12.64 -5.01 7.98
CA PHE A 399 13.27 -5.73 9.10
C PHE A 399 13.76 -7.14 8.75
N GLU A 400 13.67 -7.58 7.49
CA GLU A 400 14.21 -8.87 7.07
C GLU A 400 15.71 -8.79 6.71
N SER A 401 16.45 -9.89 6.95
CA SER A 401 17.91 -9.96 6.80
C SER A 401 18.47 -9.51 5.44
N HIS A 402 17.69 -9.63 4.36
CA HIS A 402 18.07 -9.22 3.01
C HIS A 402 17.76 -7.73 2.70
N HIS A 403 16.98 -7.08 3.57
CA HIS A 403 16.75 -5.63 3.58
C HIS A 403 17.68 -4.91 4.58
N LEU A 404 18.11 -5.60 5.63
CA LEU A 404 18.85 -5.08 6.78
C LEU A 404 20.35 -4.81 6.56
N GLU A 405 20.96 -5.23 5.45
CA GLU A 405 22.40 -4.98 5.24
C GLU A 405 22.72 -3.49 4.95
N TYR A 406 21.72 -2.59 4.88
CA TYR A 406 21.91 -1.18 4.49
C TYR A 406 20.95 -0.15 5.13
N THR A 407 20.36 -0.40 6.30
CA THR A 407 19.44 0.56 6.97
C THR A 407 20.21 1.62 7.78
N GLU A 408 19.87 2.90 7.61
CA GLU A 408 20.52 4.02 8.31
C GLU A 408 20.27 3.98 9.83
N ALA A 409 21.16 4.56 10.65
CA ALA A 409 21.01 4.53 12.11
C ALA A 409 19.76 5.32 12.59
N THR A 410 19.47 6.44 11.94
CA THR A 410 18.28 7.29 12.16
C THR A 410 16.98 6.47 12.13
N TYR A 411 16.92 5.51 11.21
CA TYR A 411 15.79 4.61 11.06
C TYR A 411 15.48 3.77 12.31
N PHE A 412 16.54 3.23 12.94
CA PHE A 412 16.42 2.46 14.16
C PHE A 412 16.04 3.34 15.36
N ILE A 413 16.62 4.54 15.41
CA ILE A 413 16.35 5.53 16.46
C ILE A 413 14.87 5.93 16.45
N GLU A 414 14.34 6.30 15.28
CA GLU A 414 12.96 6.73 15.10
C GLU A 414 11.92 5.65 15.36
N ASN A 415 12.27 4.36 15.27
CA ASN A 415 11.35 3.24 15.45
C ASN A 415 11.64 2.41 16.71
N TYR A 416 12.57 2.88 17.54
CA TYR A 416 12.99 2.23 18.79
C TYR A 416 11.85 1.72 19.67
N PRO A 417 10.78 2.47 19.96
CA PRO A 417 9.71 1.99 20.85
C PRO A 417 8.97 0.75 20.34
N VAL A 418 8.82 0.62 19.01
CA VAL A 418 8.23 -0.56 18.37
C VAL A 418 9.17 -1.74 18.51
N TYR A 419 10.48 -1.55 18.27
CA TYR A 419 11.44 -2.64 18.42
C TYR A 419 11.60 -3.11 19.86
N ALA A 420 11.76 -2.17 20.79
CA ALA A 420 11.90 -2.47 22.20
C ALA A 420 10.64 -3.18 22.74
N GLY A 421 9.46 -2.73 22.30
CA GLY A 421 8.18 -3.29 22.72
C GLY A 421 7.84 -4.66 22.11
N ILE A 422 8.22 -4.92 20.85
CA ILE A 422 7.89 -6.17 20.15
C ILE A 422 8.99 -7.22 20.32
N PHE A 423 10.27 -6.83 20.24
CA PHE A 423 11.39 -7.77 20.12
C PHE A 423 12.26 -7.88 21.37
N SER A 424 11.97 -7.11 22.43
CA SER A 424 12.64 -7.16 23.74
C SER A 424 14.18 -7.14 23.65
N GLY A 425 14.74 -6.26 22.82
CA GLY A 425 16.17 -6.24 22.55
C GLY A 425 16.96 -5.17 23.31
N ASN A 426 18.25 -5.45 23.57
CA ASN A 426 19.20 -4.51 24.16
C ASN A 426 19.68 -3.46 23.14
N ASP A 427 19.77 -2.20 23.55
CA ASP A 427 20.00 -1.04 22.69
C ASP A 427 21.49 -0.69 22.44
N PRO A 428 22.00 -0.83 21.21
CA PRO A 428 23.34 -0.40 20.83
C PRO A 428 23.50 1.10 20.49
N VAL A 429 22.42 1.91 20.46
CA VAL A 429 22.34 3.34 20.04
C VAL A 429 21.65 4.24 21.09
N LYS A 430 21.82 3.89 22.37
CA LYS A 430 21.13 4.50 23.52
C LYS A 430 21.24 6.03 23.62
N TYR A 431 22.36 6.62 23.20
CA TYR A 431 22.55 8.07 23.24
C TYR A 431 21.76 8.78 22.15
N GLU A 432 21.74 8.22 20.94
CA GLU A 432 21.02 8.75 19.80
C GLU A 432 19.51 8.59 19.99
N VAL A 433 19.07 7.48 20.59
CA VAL A 433 17.67 7.29 21.04
C VAL A 433 17.28 8.38 22.03
N LYS A 434 18.11 8.66 23.04
CA LYS A 434 17.86 9.76 23.98
C LYS A 434 17.83 11.13 23.30
N SER A 435 18.75 11.40 22.37
CA SER A 435 18.80 12.68 21.64
C SER A 435 17.52 12.94 20.84
N PHE A 436 16.96 11.89 20.24
CA PHE A 436 15.73 11.98 19.45
C PHE A 436 14.47 12.02 20.33
N TRP A 437 14.29 11.05 21.22
CA TRP A 437 13.07 10.88 22.02
C TRP A 437 13.03 11.68 23.31
N GLY A 438 14.16 12.26 23.73
CA GLY A 438 14.35 12.90 25.03
C GLY A 438 14.57 11.91 26.18
N ILE A 439 14.32 10.62 25.97
CA ILE A 439 14.44 9.55 26.96
C ILE A 439 15.16 8.33 26.39
N PHE A 440 15.86 7.61 27.25
CA PHE A 440 16.68 6.45 26.85
C PHE A 440 15.84 5.25 26.37
N GLU A 441 14.67 5.05 26.97
CA GLU A 441 13.82 3.88 26.69
C GLU A 441 12.37 4.35 26.51
N PRO A 442 12.03 4.95 25.36
CA PRO A 442 10.67 5.39 25.09
C PRO A 442 9.71 4.20 25.04
N LYS A 443 8.63 4.30 25.80
CA LYS A 443 7.54 3.31 25.83
C LYS A 443 6.30 3.90 25.16
N ILE A 444 5.68 3.13 24.28
CA ILE A 444 4.41 3.52 23.65
C ILE A 444 3.28 2.72 24.30
N MET A 445 2.29 3.41 24.87
CA MET A 445 1.13 2.74 25.44
C MET A 445 0.32 2.05 24.34
N ASN A 446 -0.21 0.87 24.65
CA ASN A 446 -1.19 0.23 23.80
C ASN A 446 -2.49 1.01 23.91
N THR A 447 -2.86 1.75 22.87
CA THR A 447 -4.20 2.33 22.79
C THR A 447 -5.09 1.25 22.17
N VAL A 448 -5.91 0.61 22.99
CA VAL A 448 -6.77 -0.50 22.53
C VAL A 448 -7.52 -0.07 21.28
N TYR A 449 -7.46 -0.93 20.26
CA TYR A 449 -8.03 -0.76 18.94
C TYR A 449 -9.56 -0.69 19.01
N ASN A 450 -10.13 0.41 19.52
CA ASN A 450 -11.57 0.52 19.75
C ASN A 450 -12.12 1.95 19.70
N LYS A 451 -11.35 2.98 19.32
CA LYS A 451 -11.99 4.25 18.99
C LYS A 451 -12.76 4.04 17.67
N PRO A 452 -14.10 4.15 17.66
CA PRO A 452 -14.84 4.15 16.40
C PRO A 452 -14.28 5.28 15.55
N LEU A 453 -13.92 4.96 14.30
CA LEU A 453 -13.55 5.95 13.30
C LEU A 453 -14.80 6.81 13.09
N VAL A 454 -14.79 8.03 13.64
CA VAL A 454 -15.86 8.98 13.41
C VAL A 454 -15.66 9.51 12.00
N GLU A 455 -16.50 9.04 11.07
CA GLU A 455 -16.67 9.74 9.80
C GLU A 455 -17.19 11.14 10.15
N LEU A 456 -16.51 12.19 9.71
CA LEU A 456 -17.07 13.53 9.78
C LEU A 456 -18.26 13.55 8.83
N ASP A 457 -19.47 13.38 9.38
CA ASP A 457 -20.74 13.38 8.65
C ASP A 457 -20.90 14.69 7.89
N LEU A 458 -20.66 14.66 6.58
CA LEU A 458 -20.97 15.73 5.65
C LEU A 458 -21.54 15.15 4.37
N LYS A 459 -22.60 15.78 3.85
CA LYS A 459 -23.24 15.41 2.58
C LYS A 459 -22.20 15.47 1.45
N LEU A 460 -21.93 14.32 0.85
CA LEU A 460 -21.05 14.18 -0.31
C LEU A 460 -21.66 14.90 -1.52
N ASN A 461 -20.94 15.89 -2.07
CA ASN A 461 -21.26 16.42 -3.39
C ASN A 461 -20.60 15.52 -4.46
N PHE A 462 -21.38 14.60 -5.03
CA PHE A 462 -20.92 13.64 -6.03
C PHE A 462 -20.50 14.29 -7.37
N GLN A 463 -20.70 15.60 -7.55
CA GLN A 463 -20.32 16.32 -8.77
C GLN A 463 -18.82 16.66 -8.86
N GLU A 464 -18.06 16.56 -7.76
CA GLU A 464 -16.63 16.95 -7.71
C GLU A 464 -15.65 15.75 -7.84
N LEU A 465 -16.14 14.56 -8.16
CA LEU A 465 -15.34 13.32 -8.15
C LEU A 465 -14.20 13.30 -9.18
N GLU A 466 -14.28 14.07 -10.26
CA GLU A 466 -13.28 14.07 -11.34
C GLU A 466 -11.87 14.50 -10.89
N ASN A 467 -11.81 15.40 -9.90
CA ASN A 467 -10.56 15.95 -9.37
C ASN A 467 -10.04 15.20 -8.14
N GLN A 468 -10.71 14.10 -7.76
CA GLN A 468 -10.44 13.38 -6.52
C GLN A 468 -10.02 11.95 -6.81
N ILE A 469 -9.21 11.39 -5.92
CA ILE A 469 -8.78 9.98 -5.96
C ILE A 469 -8.95 9.38 -4.56
N LEU A 470 -9.45 8.16 -4.50
CA LEU A 470 -9.50 7.39 -3.27
C LEU A 470 -8.22 6.57 -3.10
N ILE A 471 -7.53 6.71 -1.97
CA ILE A 471 -6.29 5.98 -1.69
C ILE A 471 -6.48 5.16 -0.42
N GLU A 472 -6.25 3.85 -0.51
CA GLU A 472 -5.99 2.97 0.62
C GLU A 472 -4.52 3.09 1.02
N TRP A 473 -4.30 3.39 2.30
CA TRP A 473 -2.98 3.67 2.83
C TRP A 473 -2.32 2.40 3.37
N ASP A 474 -1.04 2.19 3.06
CA ASP A 474 -0.28 1.00 3.47
C ASP A 474 0.89 1.37 4.42
N LEU A 475 1.50 0.36 5.05
CA LEU A 475 2.78 0.46 5.74
C LEU A 475 3.92 0.75 4.75
N ALA A 476 4.75 1.75 5.09
CA ALA A 476 5.87 2.18 4.26
C ALA A 476 7.11 1.30 4.41
N GLN A 477 7.82 1.03 3.30
CA GLN A 477 9.15 0.38 3.27
C GLN A 477 10.26 1.11 4.05
N ARG A 478 10.09 2.39 4.35
CA ARG A 478 10.99 3.20 5.20
C ARG A 478 10.15 4.17 6.06
N PRO A 479 9.74 3.78 7.27
CA PRO A 479 8.85 4.56 8.14
C PRO A 479 9.41 5.87 8.74
N ILE A 480 10.21 6.66 8.00
CA ILE A 480 10.63 8.01 8.45
C ILE A 480 9.42 8.96 8.63
N LEU A 481 8.20 8.53 8.29
CA LEU A 481 6.97 9.32 8.50
C LEU A 481 5.75 8.44 8.90
N GLY A 482 5.99 7.17 9.25
CA GLY A 482 5.04 6.24 9.87
C GLY A 482 3.81 5.72 9.10
N SER A 483 3.42 6.22 7.91
CA SER A 483 2.34 5.61 7.09
C SER A 483 2.38 6.12 5.65
N TYR A 484 3.08 5.45 4.72
CA TYR A 484 3.24 5.93 3.33
C TYR A 484 3.28 4.79 2.28
N ILE A 485 2.13 4.64 1.62
CA ILE A 485 1.69 4.20 0.26
C ILE A 485 2.38 3.05 -0.52
N CYS A 486 1.54 2.05 -0.83
CA CYS A 486 1.30 1.37 -2.11
C CYS A 486 2.33 1.59 -3.24
N GLN A 487 3.08 0.54 -3.52
CA GLN A 487 3.97 0.42 -4.67
C GLN A 487 3.15 0.06 -5.91
N PHE A 488 3.10 0.92 -6.94
CA PHE A 488 2.60 0.55 -8.27
C PHE A 488 3.54 1.01 -9.38
N SER A 489 3.86 0.04 -10.24
CA SER A 489 4.52 0.03 -11.56
C SER A 489 5.66 1.02 -11.85
N ASP A 490 5.61 2.32 -11.54
CA ASP A 490 6.67 3.30 -11.88
C ASP A 490 6.74 4.57 -10.99
N SER A 491 5.94 4.72 -9.90
CA SER A 491 5.96 5.93 -9.03
C SER A 491 5.60 5.64 -7.56
N TYR A 492 6.14 6.44 -6.64
CA TYR A 492 5.74 6.45 -5.22
C TYR A 492 4.77 7.59 -4.97
N LEU A 493 3.79 7.41 -4.09
CA LEU A 493 2.90 8.47 -3.66
C LEU A 493 3.18 8.77 -2.17
N ILE A 494 3.14 10.04 -1.76
CA ILE A 494 3.30 10.46 -0.36
C ILE A 494 2.30 11.58 -0.02
N PRO A 495 1.71 11.64 1.18
CA PRO A 495 0.79 12.70 1.53
C PRO A 495 1.57 13.95 1.85
N ASP A 496 0.91 15.07 1.61
CA ASP A 496 1.46 16.37 1.95
C ASP A 496 1.68 16.47 3.47
N LYS A 497 2.95 16.57 3.87
CA LYS A 497 3.35 16.67 5.29
C LYS A 497 2.85 17.94 5.96
N SER A 498 2.54 18.97 5.19
CA SER A 498 1.96 20.21 5.73
C SER A 498 0.51 20.02 6.19
N HIS A 499 -0.17 18.98 5.69
CA HIS A 499 -1.58 18.77 5.96
C HIS A 499 -1.81 18.03 7.30
N PRO A 500 -2.63 18.55 8.24
CA PRO A 500 -2.84 17.92 9.55
C PRO A 500 -3.29 16.45 9.50
N LEU A 501 -4.21 16.12 8.59
CA LEU A 501 -4.68 14.73 8.39
C LEU A 501 -3.55 13.74 8.16
N THR A 502 -2.43 14.16 7.57
CA THR A 502 -1.25 13.32 7.29
C THR A 502 -0.66 12.69 8.55
N HIS A 503 -0.73 13.39 9.67
CA HIS A 503 -0.23 12.89 10.95
C HIS A 503 -1.17 11.85 11.58
N GLU A 504 -2.44 11.87 11.20
CA GLU A 504 -3.46 10.94 11.70
C GLU A 504 -3.60 9.69 10.84
N ILE A 505 -3.07 9.66 9.61
CA ILE A 505 -3.19 8.52 8.69
C ILE A 505 -2.61 7.26 9.35
N GLN A 506 -3.42 6.22 9.41
CA GLN A 506 -3.04 4.88 9.86
C GLN A 506 -2.98 3.91 8.67
N PRO A 507 -2.22 2.81 8.78
CA PRO A 507 -2.31 1.71 7.82
C PRO A 507 -3.76 1.23 7.67
N PHE A 508 -4.15 0.93 6.43
CA PHE A 508 -5.50 0.53 5.99
C PHE A 508 -6.56 1.63 6.06
N ASP A 509 -6.21 2.86 6.46
CA ASP A 509 -7.14 3.98 6.31
C ASP A 509 -7.45 4.20 4.82
N LEU A 510 -8.67 4.66 4.55
CA LEU A 510 -9.11 5.12 3.25
C LEU A 510 -9.21 6.64 3.30
N LEU A 511 -8.45 7.33 2.45
CA LEU A 511 -8.58 8.78 2.32
C LEU A 511 -8.95 9.17 0.89
N LEU A 512 -9.86 10.13 0.80
CA LEU A 512 -10.02 10.92 -0.40
C LEU A 512 -8.88 11.93 -0.48
N CYS A 513 -8.31 12.09 -1.66
CA CYS A 513 -7.20 13.01 -1.91
C CYS A 513 -7.41 13.78 -3.20
N GLU A 514 -6.69 14.89 -3.37
CA GLU A 514 -6.61 15.57 -4.66
C GLU A 514 -5.90 14.66 -5.67
N LYS A 515 -6.49 14.48 -6.85
CA LYS A 515 -5.94 13.64 -7.92
C LYS A 515 -4.62 14.18 -8.47
N LYS A 516 -4.50 15.51 -8.54
CA LYS A 516 -3.29 16.20 -9.01
C LYS A 516 -2.29 16.31 -7.86
N PRO A 517 -1.02 15.92 -8.04
CA PRO A 517 -0.03 16.07 -6.99
C PRO A 517 0.34 17.53 -6.77
N VAL A 518 0.57 17.88 -5.51
CA VAL A 518 1.09 19.18 -5.04
C VAL A 518 2.53 19.37 -5.55
N ALA A 519 3.33 18.30 -5.54
CA ALA A 519 4.70 18.31 -6.05
C ALA A 519 5.14 16.92 -6.54
N ILE A 520 6.17 16.87 -7.39
CA ILE A 520 6.82 15.63 -7.82
C ILE A 520 8.31 15.74 -7.51
N MET A 521 8.82 14.87 -6.64
CA MET A 521 10.22 14.82 -6.24
C MET A 521 11.02 13.82 -7.10
N SER A 522 12.35 13.81 -6.91
CA SER A 522 13.27 12.84 -7.53
C SER A 522 12.78 11.39 -7.37
N ARG A 523 13.04 10.53 -8.36
CA ARG A 523 12.56 9.13 -8.42
C ARG A 523 11.04 8.98 -8.55
N ASN A 524 10.36 9.96 -9.14
CA ASN A 524 8.92 9.92 -9.44
C ASN A 524 8.06 9.76 -8.17
N VAL A 525 8.45 10.40 -7.08
CA VAL A 525 7.68 10.45 -5.83
C VAL A 525 6.70 11.61 -5.92
N LYS A 526 5.40 11.35 -5.94
CA LYS A 526 4.35 12.39 -6.05
C LYS A 526 3.76 12.69 -4.68
N ILE A 527 3.68 13.98 -4.33
CA ILE A 527 3.07 14.47 -3.10
C ILE A 527 1.60 14.74 -3.36
N ILE A 528 0.70 14.08 -2.63
CA ILE A 528 -0.74 14.13 -2.81
C ILE A 528 -1.38 14.76 -1.58
N LYS A 529 -2.30 15.70 -1.77
CA LYS A 529 -2.97 16.37 -0.65
C LYS A 529 -4.13 15.52 -0.12
N PRO A 530 -4.11 15.06 1.15
CA PRO A 530 -5.26 14.40 1.73
C PRO A 530 -6.38 15.42 1.94
N LEU A 531 -7.61 15.04 1.59
CA LEU A 531 -8.80 15.88 1.75
C LEU A 531 -9.62 15.44 2.95
N ARG A 532 -9.88 14.12 3.06
CA ARG A 532 -10.69 13.55 4.14
C ARG A 532 -10.45 12.06 4.30
N ARG A 533 -10.72 11.56 5.50
CA ARG A 533 -10.85 10.12 5.76
C ARG A 533 -12.27 9.66 5.43
N ILE A 534 -12.41 8.46 4.89
CA ILE A 534 -13.71 7.84 4.60
C ILE A 534 -13.75 6.42 5.17
N ASN A 535 -14.94 5.92 5.45
CA ASN A 535 -15.12 4.52 5.83
C ASN A 535 -15.27 3.60 4.60
N VAL A 536 -15.26 2.29 4.85
CA VAL A 536 -15.36 1.27 3.78
C VAL A 536 -16.71 1.32 3.05
N LYS A 537 -17.81 1.62 3.75
CA LYS A 537 -19.14 1.72 3.14
C LYS A 537 -19.17 2.86 2.12
N THR A 538 -18.74 4.05 2.51
CA THR A 538 -18.63 5.22 1.65
C THR A 538 -17.68 4.98 0.48
N ALA A 539 -16.54 4.29 0.71
CA ALA A 539 -15.63 3.90 -0.37
C ALA A 539 -16.28 3.01 -1.43
N ILE A 540 -17.07 2.02 -1.02
CA ILE A 540 -17.83 1.16 -1.96
C ILE A 540 -18.78 2.00 -2.82
N GLU A 541 -19.50 2.94 -2.20
CA GLU A 541 -20.44 3.83 -2.90
C GLU A 541 -19.73 4.78 -3.89
N LEU A 542 -18.57 5.34 -3.52
CA LEU A 542 -17.78 6.21 -4.38
C LEU A 542 -17.20 5.47 -5.58
N ILE A 543 -16.72 4.24 -5.39
CA ILE A 543 -16.20 3.40 -6.49
C ILE A 543 -17.33 2.99 -7.43
N TRP A 544 -18.49 2.62 -6.86
CA TRP A 544 -19.69 2.41 -7.66
C TRP A 544 -20.06 3.65 -8.48
N SER A 545 -19.90 4.85 -7.90
CA SER A 545 -20.14 6.13 -8.58
C SER A 545 -19.08 6.43 -9.64
N GLY A 546 -17.87 5.86 -9.53
CA GLY A 546 -16.82 5.92 -10.57
C GLY A 546 -15.59 6.70 -10.20
N ILE A 547 -15.34 6.88 -8.90
CA ILE A 547 -14.09 7.49 -8.47
C ILE A 547 -12.90 6.60 -8.87
N GLU A 548 -11.81 7.23 -9.30
CA GLU A 548 -10.53 6.53 -9.41
C GLU A 548 -10.02 6.18 -8.01
N TYR A 549 -9.36 5.03 -7.90
CA TYR A 549 -8.86 4.57 -6.62
C TYR A 549 -7.57 3.77 -6.72
N ILE A 550 -6.85 3.72 -5.61
CA ILE A 550 -5.64 2.93 -5.39
C ILE A 550 -5.89 2.08 -4.16
N SER A 551 -5.84 0.76 -4.32
CA SER A 551 -6.08 -0.19 -3.23
C SER A 551 -5.24 -1.46 -3.41
N SER A 552 -4.77 -2.01 -2.30
CA SER A 552 -3.93 -3.21 -2.23
C SER A 552 -4.59 -4.36 -1.48
N TYR A 553 -5.32 -4.10 -0.40
CA TYR A 553 -5.82 -5.17 0.48
C TYR A 553 -7.34 -5.27 0.47
N LEU A 554 -8.03 -4.13 0.52
CA LEU A 554 -9.49 -4.13 0.36
C LEU A 554 -9.87 -4.61 -1.05
N PRO A 555 -10.86 -5.50 -1.19
CA PRO A 555 -11.24 -6.03 -2.50
C PRO A 555 -12.11 -5.04 -3.29
N LEU A 556 -11.71 -3.77 -3.33
CA LEU A 556 -12.42 -2.70 -4.03
C LEU A 556 -12.53 -2.96 -5.54
N LYS A 557 -11.59 -3.74 -6.10
CA LYS A 557 -11.66 -4.23 -7.50
C LYS A 557 -12.89 -5.07 -7.78
N LEU A 558 -13.44 -5.75 -6.78
CA LEU A 558 -14.70 -6.48 -6.91
C LEU A 558 -15.85 -5.54 -7.29
N ILE A 559 -15.90 -4.35 -6.66
CA ILE A 559 -16.94 -3.35 -6.92
C ILE A 559 -16.78 -2.74 -8.31
N GLU A 560 -15.55 -2.42 -8.73
CA GLU A 560 -15.26 -1.93 -10.08
C GLU A 560 -15.63 -2.97 -11.15
N ASN A 561 -15.25 -4.24 -10.94
CA ASN A 561 -15.57 -5.32 -11.86
C ASN A 561 -17.09 -5.51 -11.99
N LEU A 562 -17.82 -5.42 -10.88
CA LEU A 562 -19.27 -5.49 -10.88
C LEU A 562 -19.89 -4.31 -11.65
N LYS A 563 -19.42 -3.07 -11.39
CA LYS A 563 -19.87 -1.87 -12.09
C LYS A 563 -19.63 -1.96 -13.61
N CYS A 564 -18.46 -2.43 -14.02
CA CYS A 564 -18.08 -2.56 -15.43
C CYS A 564 -18.63 -3.84 -16.09
N PHE A 565 -19.53 -4.56 -15.43
CA PHE A 565 -20.14 -5.81 -15.93
C PHE A 565 -19.12 -6.90 -16.31
N LYS A 566 -17.94 -6.92 -15.68
CA LYS A 566 -16.93 -7.99 -15.85
C LYS A 566 -17.27 -9.25 -15.06
N ILE A 567 -18.00 -9.07 -13.96
CA ILE A 567 -18.60 -10.12 -13.15
C ILE A 567 -20.05 -9.74 -12.88
N ASP A 568 -20.93 -10.72 -12.69
CA ASP A 568 -22.29 -10.47 -12.23
C ASP A 568 -22.38 -10.42 -10.70
N GLU A 569 -23.52 -10.02 -10.17
CA GLU A 569 -23.74 -9.84 -8.74
C GLU A 569 -23.66 -11.16 -7.95
N LEU A 570 -23.99 -12.30 -8.58
CA LEU A 570 -23.92 -13.61 -7.94
C LEU A 570 -22.47 -14.09 -7.85
N ASP A 571 -21.72 -13.93 -8.93
CA ASP A 571 -20.29 -14.20 -8.96
C ASP A 571 -19.55 -13.27 -8.00
N ALA A 572 -19.96 -12.00 -7.92
CA ALA A 572 -19.40 -11.05 -6.96
C ALA A 572 -19.63 -11.52 -5.53
N LEU A 573 -20.84 -12.01 -5.20
CA LEU A 573 -21.19 -12.53 -3.87
C LEU A 573 -20.28 -13.70 -3.47
N ASP A 574 -20.03 -14.63 -4.40
CA ASP A 574 -19.17 -15.80 -4.14
C ASP A 574 -17.70 -15.39 -3.97
N ASN A 575 -17.26 -14.40 -4.76
CA ASN A 575 -15.90 -13.89 -4.72
C ASN A 575 -15.59 -13.03 -3.47
N VAL A 576 -16.59 -12.52 -2.73
CA VAL A 576 -16.34 -11.77 -1.49
C VAL A 576 -15.53 -12.62 -0.51
N GLU A 577 -15.95 -13.87 -0.30
CA GLU A 577 -15.34 -14.75 0.69
C GLU A 577 -13.91 -15.11 0.31
N GLU A 578 -13.67 -15.49 -0.94
CA GLU A 578 -12.33 -15.79 -1.45
C GLU A 578 -11.40 -14.58 -1.37
N SER A 579 -11.89 -13.39 -1.76
CA SER A 579 -11.11 -12.16 -1.77
C SER A 579 -10.64 -11.77 -0.37
N PHE A 580 -11.55 -11.82 0.61
CA PHE A 580 -11.20 -11.53 2.01
C PHE A 580 -10.33 -12.62 2.63
N ASN A 581 -10.46 -13.88 2.21
CA ASN A 581 -9.62 -14.98 2.71
C ASN A 581 -8.14 -14.81 2.34
N LYS A 582 -7.85 -14.17 1.21
CA LYS A 582 -6.49 -13.87 0.76
C LYS A 582 -5.92 -12.55 1.30
N SER A 583 -6.78 -11.65 1.81
CA SER A 583 -6.36 -10.32 2.29
C SER A 583 -5.97 -10.31 3.77
N PHE A 584 -4.86 -9.64 4.08
CA PHE A 584 -4.51 -9.23 5.43
C PHE A 584 -5.18 -7.88 5.75
N LEU A 585 -6.25 -7.88 6.56
CA LEU A 585 -7.02 -6.68 6.91
C LEU A 585 -7.49 -6.70 8.37
N PRO A 586 -7.34 -5.59 9.12
CA PRO A 586 -8.03 -5.43 10.39
C PRO A 586 -9.55 -5.39 10.18
N LYS A 587 -10.32 -5.80 11.20
CA LYS A 587 -11.80 -5.81 11.17
C LYS A 587 -12.39 -6.54 9.95
N LYS A 588 -11.70 -7.58 9.46
CA LYS A 588 -12.09 -8.38 8.29
C LYS A 588 -13.56 -8.83 8.29
N ALA A 589 -14.10 -9.25 9.45
CA ALA A 589 -15.49 -9.66 9.56
C ALA A 589 -16.49 -8.50 9.34
N GLU A 590 -16.20 -7.33 9.91
CA GLU A 590 -17.00 -6.11 9.75
C GLU A 590 -16.97 -5.64 8.28
N ASN A 591 -15.78 -5.55 7.70
CA ASN A 591 -15.60 -5.16 6.30
C ASN A 591 -16.29 -6.16 5.34
N LYS A 592 -16.11 -7.47 5.56
CA LYS A 592 -16.78 -8.52 4.78
C LYS A 592 -18.30 -8.35 4.80
N LYS A 593 -18.88 -8.04 5.96
CA LYS A 593 -20.32 -7.77 6.10
C LYS A 593 -20.78 -6.59 5.24
N LEU A 594 -20.03 -5.49 5.22
CA LEU A 594 -20.39 -4.31 4.40
C LEU A 594 -20.42 -4.60 2.90
N PHE A 595 -19.45 -5.37 2.39
CA PHE A 595 -19.45 -5.80 0.98
C PHE A 595 -20.64 -6.71 0.68
N PHE A 596 -20.96 -7.66 1.57
CA PHE A 596 -22.13 -8.51 1.41
C PHE A 596 -23.43 -7.72 1.38
N GLU A 597 -23.62 -6.80 2.31
CA GLU A 597 -24.82 -5.96 2.38
C GLU A 597 -24.99 -5.13 1.11
N PHE A 598 -23.90 -4.54 0.59
CA PHE A 598 -23.94 -3.79 -0.66
C PHE A 598 -24.35 -4.66 -1.86
N ILE A 599 -23.70 -5.81 -2.05
CA ILE A 599 -23.98 -6.71 -3.18
C ILE A 599 -25.40 -7.28 -3.07
N GLN A 600 -25.83 -7.70 -1.89
CA GLN A 600 -27.20 -8.20 -1.67
C GLN A 600 -28.25 -7.13 -1.95
N HIS A 601 -28.00 -5.87 -1.57
CA HIS A 601 -28.91 -4.77 -1.89
C HIS A 601 -29.06 -4.58 -3.42
N LYS A 602 -27.96 -4.68 -4.18
CA LYS A 602 -28.00 -4.63 -5.66
C LYS A 602 -28.79 -5.79 -6.26
N ILE A 603 -28.53 -7.01 -5.78
CA ILE A 603 -29.27 -8.21 -6.19
C ILE A 603 -30.78 -8.02 -5.97
N ILE A 604 -31.19 -7.53 -4.80
CA ILE A 604 -32.61 -7.36 -4.46
C ILE A 604 -33.26 -6.31 -5.36
N LYS A 605 -32.58 -5.18 -5.61
CA LYS A 605 -33.13 -4.07 -6.40
C LYS A 605 -33.27 -4.43 -7.89
N GLU A 606 -32.36 -5.23 -8.43
CA GLU A 606 -32.25 -5.49 -9.88
C GLU A 606 -32.52 -6.96 -10.25
N LEU A 607 -33.13 -7.72 -9.34
CA LEU A 607 -33.25 -9.18 -9.39
C LEU A 607 -33.76 -9.74 -10.73
N ASN A 608 -34.74 -9.08 -11.35
CA ASN A 608 -35.30 -9.51 -12.63
C ASN A 608 -34.39 -9.16 -13.83
N SER A 609 -33.74 -7.99 -13.79
CA SER A 609 -32.74 -7.57 -14.79
C SER A 609 -31.55 -8.54 -14.80
N ILE A 610 -31.07 -8.91 -13.62
CA ILE A 610 -29.99 -9.89 -13.44
C ILE A 610 -30.41 -11.25 -14.01
N TYR A 611 -31.63 -11.71 -13.72
CA TYR A 611 -32.16 -12.96 -14.25
C TYR A 611 -32.16 -12.99 -15.79
N LEU A 612 -32.70 -11.95 -16.42
CA LEU A 612 -32.75 -11.82 -17.87
C LEU A 612 -31.37 -11.80 -18.51
N LYS A 613 -30.35 -11.22 -17.84
CA LYS A 613 -28.97 -11.30 -18.29
C LYS A 613 -28.40 -12.71 -18.16
N VAL A 614 -28.58 -13.36 -17.01
CA VAL A 614 -28.04 -14.70 -16.71
C VAL A 614 -28.52 -15.74 -17.72
N ILE A 615 -29.81 -15.74 -18.10
CA ILE A 615 -30.37 -16.72 -19.05
C ILE A 615 -29.83 -16.61 -20.48
N THR A 616 -29.14 -15.51 -20.82
CA THR A 616 -28.46 -15.35 -22.11
C THR A 616 -27.05 -15.93 -22.13
N THR A 617 -26.51 -16.29 -20.96
CA THR A 617 -25.14 -16.83 -20.83
C THR A 617 -25.11 -18.36 -20.97
N PRO A 618 -24.00 -18.96 -21.47
CA PRO A 618 -23.82 -20.41 -21.45
C PRO A 618 -23.77 -20.94 -20.01
N ARG A 619 -24.31 -22.14 -19.76
CA ARG A 619 -24.31 -22.83 -18.44
C ARG A 619 -25.06 -22.06 -17.33
N TYR A 620 -26.10 -21.32 -17.69
CA TYR A 620 -26.87 -20.46 -16.78
C TYR A 620 -27.70 -21.23 -15.72
N GLU A 621 -27.92 -22.53 -15.90
CA GLU A 621 -28.91 -23.33 -15.19
C GLU A 621 -28.65 -23.32 -13.68
N GLN A 622 -27.40 -23.50 -13.26
CA GLN A 622 -27.05 -23.51 -11.83
C GLN A 622 -27.29 -22.15 -11.16
N LYS A 623 -26.94 -21.05 -11.83
CA LYS A 623 -27.15 -19.69 -11.33
C LYS A 623 -28.65 -19.41 -11.19
N VAL A 624 -29.44 -19.76 -12.18
CA VAL A 624 -30.90 -19.60 -12.14
C VAL A 624 -31.55 -20.43 -11.04
N LEU A 625 -31.15 -21.69 -10.87
CA LEU A 625 -31.63 -22.54 -9.78
C LEU A 625 -31.34 -21.94 -8.40
N ARG A 626 -30.17 -21.29 -8.23
CA ARG A 626 -29.84 -20.57 -7.00
C ARG A 626 -30.74 -19.34 -6.80
N MET A 627 -30.98 -18.54 -7.85
CA MET A 627 -31.84 -17.34 -7.78
C MET A 627 -33.28 -17.63 -7.38
N ILE A 628 -33.84 -18.76 -7.83
CA ILE A 628 -35.19 -19.19 -7.43
C ILE A 628 -35.24 -19.90 -6.06
N GLY A 629 -34.07 -20.14 -5.45
CA GLY A 629 -33.95 -20.80 -4.15
C GLY A 629 -34.20 -22.31 -4.21
N PHE A 630 -33.92 -22.96 -5.34
CA PHE A 630 -34.21 -24.37 -5.61
C PHE A 630 -33.71 -25.30 -4.49
N GLU A 631 -32.48 -25.10 -4.00
CA GLU A 631 -31.90 -25.91 -2.92
C GLU A 631 -32.70 -25.81 -1.62
N ARG A 632 -33.20 -24.62 -1.29
CA ARG A 632 -34.04 -24.42 -0.10
C ARG A 632 -35.35 -25.20 -0.22
N TYR A 633 -35.98 -25.18 -1.39
CA TYR A 633 -37.17 -25.97 -1.67
C TYR A 633 -36.90 -27.48 -1.72
N SER A 634 -35.71 -27.92 -2.14
CA SER A 634 -35.32 -29.34 -2.14
C SER A 634 -35.40 -29.98 -0.77
N LYS A 635 -35.10 -29.21 0.29
CA LYS A 635 -35.13 -29.66 1.68
C LYS A 635 -36.53 -29.95 2.21
N ILE A 636 -37.59 -29.59 1.46
CA ILE A 636 -38.97 -30.01 1.73
C ILE A 636 -39.12 -31.52 1.60
N PHE A 637 -38.31 -32.17 0.76
CA PHE A 637 -38.40 -33.60 0.52
C PHE A 637 -37.18 -34.30 1.12
N LYS A 638 -37.40 -35.45 1.78
CA LYS A 638 -36.29 -36.26 2.33
C LYS A 638 -35.43 -36.87 1.21
N ASN A 639 -36.06 -37.20 0.08
CA ASN A 639 -35.37 -37.57 -1.15
C ASN A 639 -35.36 -36.39 -2.13
N SER A 640 -34.21 -35.75 -2.29
CA SER A 640 -34.01 -34.62 -3.20
C SER A 640 -34.16 -34.99 -4.68
N MET A 641 -34.14 -36.29 -5.02
CA MET A 641 -34.41 -36.76 -6.40
C MET A 641 -35.82 -36.40 -6.88
N LYS A 642 -36.79 -36.27 -5.97
CA LYS A 642 -38.19 -35.95 -6.31
C LYS A 642 -38.32 -34.63 -7.07
N ILE A 643 -37.38 -33.70 -6.90
CA ILE A 643 -37.41 -32.41 -7.60
C ILE A 643 -36.38 -32.24 -8.72
N GLN A 644 -35.53 -33.24 -8.98
CA GLN A 644 -34.55 -33.18 -10.07
C GLN A 644 -35.15 -33.01 -11.47
N PRO A 645 -36.37 -33.50 -11.79
CA PRO A 645 -36.98 -33.25 -13.10
C PRO A 645 -37.07 -31.76 -13.44
N PHE A 646 -37.36 -30.90 -12.46
CA PHE A 646 -37.42 -29.45 -12.68
C PHE A 646 -36.08 -28.84 -13.10
N LYS A 647 -34.93 -29.46 -12.76
CA LYS A 647 -33.62 -29.00 -13.26
C LYS A 647 -33.42 -29.26 -14.74
N LYS A 648 -34.18 -30.21 -15.31
CA LYS A 648 -34.11 -30.59 -16.72
C LYS A 648 -35.10 -29.81 -17.58
N ASP A 649 -36.05 -29.10 -16.95
CA ASP A 649 -37.01 -28.24 -17.64
C ASP A 649 -36.34 -26.96 -18.15
N ASP A 650 -36.94 -26.31 -19.15
CA ASP A 650 -36.46 -25.00 -19.61
C ASP A 650 -36.66 -23.95 -18.52
N LEU A 651 -35.54 -23.41 -18.03
CA LEU A 651 -35.48 -22.40 -16.98
C LEU A 651 -35.59 -20.95 -17.52
N LYS A 652 -35.84 -20.76 -18.83
CA LYS A 652 -36.02 -19.42 -19.44
C LYS A 652 -37.47 -18.95 -19.38
N ARG A 653 -37.67 -17.75 -18.83
CA ARG A 653 -38.95 -17.05 -18.69
C ARG A 653 -38.74 -15.56 -18.92
N ASP A 654 -39.82 -14.82 -19.08
CA ASP A 654 -39.76 -13.37 -19.22
C ASP A 654 -39.51 -12.68 -17.87
N SER A 655 -39.72 -13.40 -16.76
CA SER A 655 -39.36 -12.93 -15.43
C SER A 655 -38.94 -14.04 -14.46
N LEU A 656 -38.12 -13.68 -13.48
CA LEU A 656 -37.74 -14.58 -12.37
C LEU A 656 -38.96 -14.96 -11.53
N GLN A 657 -39.96 -14.08 -11.44
CA GLN A 657 -41.21 -14.30 -10.72
C GLN A 657 -42.01 -15.45 -11.34
N GLU A 658 -42.11 -15.50 -12.67
CA GLU A 658 -42.73 -16.62 -13.39
C GLU A 658 -42.02 -17.93 -13.07
N LEU A 659 -40.69 -17.97 -13.16
CA LEU A 659 -39.94 -19.19 -12.87
C LEU A 659 -40.09 -19.63 -11.41
N LYS A 660 -40.17 -18.69 -10.46
CA LYS A 660 -40.49 -18.97 -9.05
C LYS A 660 -41.89 -19.54 -8.88
N LEU A 661 -42.86 -19.06 -9.65
CA LEU A 661 -44.23 -19.60 -9.64
C LEU A 661 -44.26 -21.01 -10.22
N ASP A 662 -43.52 -21.27 -11.30
CA ASP A 662 -43.40 -22.60 -11.90
C ASP A 662 -42.81 -23.61 -10.92
N LEU A 663 -41.72 -23.25 -10.22
CA LEU A 663 -41.15 -24.09 -9.17
C LEU A 663 -42.18 -24.39 -8.07
N LYS A 664 -42.94 -23.38 -7.63
CA LYS A 664 -43.98 -23.58 -6.60
C LYS A 664 -45.12 -24.47 -7.07
N LYS A 665 -45.56 -24.33 -8.33
CA LYS A 665 -46.57 -25.20 -8.95
C LYS A 665 -46.06 -26.63 -9.04
N PHE A 666 -44.82 -26.82 -9.48
CA PHE A 666 -44.17 -28.12 -9.56
C PHE A 666 -44.08 -28.79 -8.19
N ILE A 667 -43.63 -28.07 -7.15
CA ILE A 667 -43.60 -28.58 -5.78
C ILE A 667 -45.02 -28.92 -5.28
N SER A 668 -46.00 -28.07 -5.58
CA SER A 668 -47.40 -28.32 -5.19
C SER A 668 -47.96 -29.58 -5.84
N LYS A 669 -47.61 -29.84 -7.11
CA LYS A 669 -47.96 -31.07 -7.82
C LYS A 669 -47.37 -32.30 -7.13
N ILE A 670 -46.08 -32.27 -6.80
CA ILE A 670 -45.43 -33.37 -6.07
C ILE A 670 -46.09 -33.56 -4.70
N LEU A 671 -46.34 -32.48 -3.94
CA LEU A 671 -47.00 -32.58 -2.65
C LEU A 671 -48.40 -33.20 -2.78
N ALA A 672 -49.18 -32.83 -3.80
CA ALA A 672 -50.47 -33.44 -4.08
C ALA A 672 -50.35 -34.96 -4.30
N GLU A 673 -49.45 -35.38 -5.20
CA GLU A 673 -49.22 -36.79 -5.50
C GLU A 673 -48.80 -37.60 -4.27
N LEU A 674 -47.93 -37.05 -3.42
CA LEU A 674 -47.49 -37.71 -2.19
C LEU A 674 -48.60 -37.81 -1.15
N ILE A 675 -49.47 -36.80 -1.06
CA ILE A 675 -50.61 -36.82 -0.15
C ILE A 675 -51.63 -37.85 -0.61
N ASP A 676 -51.95 -37.90 -1.90
CA ASP A 676 -52.92 -38.84 -2.46
C ASP A 676 -52.44 -40.29 -2.32
N LYS A 677 -51.13 -40.54 -2.49
CA LYS A 677 -50.48 -41.84 -2.25
C LYS A 677 -50.19 -42.13 -0.78
N LYS A 678 -50.46 -41.19 0.13
CA LYS A 678 -50.17 -41.27 1.57
C LYS A 678 -48.69 -41.51 1.91
N GLU A 679 -47.76 -41.08 1.05
CA GLU A 679 -46.30 -41.18 1.22
C GLU A 679 -45.71 -40.04 2.09
N PHE A 680 -46.29 -39.79 3.27
CA PHE A 680 -45.89 -38.65 4.12
C PHE A 680 -44.45 -38.72 4.62
N GLU A 681 -43.89 -39.92 4.73
CA GLU A 681 -42.51 -40.14 5.15
C GLU A 681 -41.49 -39.47 4.22
N SER A 682 -41.86 -39.22 2.96
CA SER A 682 -41.03 -38.54 1.96
C SER A 682 -40.97 -37.02 2.16
N ILE A 683 -41.82 -36.45 3.01
CA ILE A 683 -41.95 -35.01 3.21
C ILE A 683 -41.30 -34.62 4.56
N ASN A 684 -40.46 -33.59 4.52
CA ASN A 684 -39.91 -32.94 5.70
C ASN A 684 -40.86 -31.81 6.15
N LEU A 685 -41.83 -32.17 7.00
CA LEU A 685 -42.84 -31.24 7.51
C LEU A 685 -42.27 -30.06 8.29
N LYS A 686 -41.17 -30.26 9.02
CA LYS A 686 -40.48 -29.18 9.77
C LYS A 686 -40.00 -28.09 8.80
N VAL A 687 -39.45 -28.50 7.66
CA VAL A 687 -38.98 -27.58 6.61
C VAL A 687 -40.15 -26.97 5.85
N LEU A 688 -41.15 -27.77 5.45
CA LEU A 688 -42.34 -27.30 4.72
C LEU A 688 -43.10 -26.19 5.46
N LYS A 689 -43.23 -26.31 6.80
CA LYS A 689 -43.90 -25.32 7.65
C LYS A 689 -43.28 -23.91 7.55
N ASN A 690 -41.99 -23.81 7.21
CA ASN A 690 -41.28 -22.54 7.07
C ASN A 690 -41.52 -21.84 5.73
N PHE A 691 -42.38 -22.40 4.87
CA PHE A 691 -42.76 -21.80 3.58
C PHE A 691 -44.23 -21.33 3.62
N PRO A 692 -44.48 -20.01 3.71
CA PRO A 692 -45.84 -19.47 3.75
C PRO A 692 -46.72 -19.91 2.57
N SER A 693 -46.14 -20.06 1.37
CA SER A 693 -46.84 -20.49 0.16
C SER A 693 -47.40 -21.91 0.21
N PHE A 694 -46.96 -22.74 1.18
CA PHE A 694 -47.41 -24.13 1.33
C PHE A 694 -48.09 -24.39 2.68
N LYS A 695 -48.57 -23.33 3.35
CA LYS A 695 -49.30 -23.45 4.62
C LYS A 695 -50.53 -24.37 4.48
N ASN A 696 -51.29 -24.26 3.40
CA ASN A 696 -52.47 -25.09 3.16
C ASN A 696 -52.11 -26.57 3.00
N TRP A 697 -51.01 -26.88 2.30
CA TRP A 697 -50.50 -28.25 2.21
C TRP A 697 -50.08 -28.79 3.56
N THR A 698 -49.39 -27.98 4.37
CA THR A 698 -48.99 -28.34 5.73
C THR A 698 -50.21 -28.71 6.58
N ILE A 699 -51.27 -27.89 6.53
CA ILE A 699 -52.53 -28.16 7.25
C ILE A 699 -53.19 -29.44 6.73
N LYS A 700 -53.28 -29.62 5.40
CA LYS A 700 -53.86 -30.81 4.77
C LYS A 700 -53.14 -32.09 5.21
N ILE A 701 -51.80 -32.09 5.16
CA ILE A 701 -50.99 -33.24 5.61
C ILE A 701 -51.22 -33.53 7.10
N ILE A 702 -51.20 -32.50 7.95
CA ILE A 702 -51.47 -32.68 9.39
C ILE A 702 -52.87 -33.27 9.62
N SER A 703 -53.89 -32.78 8.90
CA SER A 703 -55.26 -33.31 9.02
C SER A 703 -55.37 -34.76 8.58
N GLU A 704 -54.69 -35.16 7.50
CA GLU A 704 -54.73 -36.54 7.00
C GLU A 704 -53.96 -37.49 7.93
N LEU A 705 -52.82 -37.05 8.47
CA LEU A 705 -52.07 -37.80 9.47
C LEU A 705 -52.86 -37.95 10.79
N LYS A 706 -53.60 -36.92 11.20
CA LYS A 706 -54.53 -37.00 12.34
C LYS A 706 -55.64 -38.02 12.07
N ASN A 707 -56.29 -37.94 10.91
CA ASN A 707 -57.35 -38.88 10.51
C ASN A 707 -56.86 -40.34 10.47
N GLN A 708 -55.63 -40.57 10.00
CA GLN A 708 -55.02 -41.91 9.99
C GLN A 708 -54.85 -42.47 11.40
N LEU A 709 -54.33 -41.66 12.33
CA LEU A 709 -54.16 -42.05 13.73
C LEU A 709 -55.50 -42.32 14.42
N GLU A 710 -56.50 -41.44 14.25
CA GLU A 710 -57.80 -41.59 14.91
C GLU A 710 -58.62 -42.77 14.37
N LYS A 711 -58.33 -43.23 13.14
CA LYS A 711 -58.95 -44.43 12.55
C LYS A 711 -58.17 -45.72 12.84
N CYS A 712 -57.04 -45.65 13.52
CA CYS A 712 -56.25 -46.82 13.89
C CYS A 712 -57.07 -47.74 14.80
N THR A 713 -57.01 -49.04 14.51
CA THR A 713 -57.64 -50.08 15.32
C THR A 713 -56.58 -50.94 15.97
N ILE A 714 -56.64 -51.13 17.29
CA ILE A 714 -55.80 -52.05 18.04
C ILE A 714 -56.60 -53.33 18.29
N TYR A 715 -56.05 -54.49 17.99
CA TYR A 715 -56.79 -55.75 18.14
C TYR A 715 -56.44 -56.44 19.45
N LYS A 716 -57.44 -56.74 20.29
CA LYS A 716 -57.24 -57.55 21.49
C LYS A 716 -57.09 -59.02 21.09
N LYS A 717 -55.98 -59.65 21.49
CA LYS A 717 -55.63 -61.05 21.18
C LYS A 717 -55.88 -62.00 22.36
N SER A 718 -55.68 -61.53 23.58
CA SER A 718 -55.99 -62.22 24.84
C SER A 718 -56.31 -61.18 25.91
N GLU A 719 -56.66 -61.58 27.14
CA GLU A 719 -56.96 -60.64 28.23
C GLU A 719 -55.85 -59.60 28.46
N LYS A 720 -54.57 -59.96 28.24
CA LYS A 720 -53.42 -59.11 28.54
C LYS A 720 -52.54 -58.81 27.32
N THR A 721 -52.98 -59.12 26.10
CA THR A 721 -52.15 -58.99 24.90
C THR A 721 -52.91 -58.33 23.75
N PHE A 722 -52.30 -57.32 23.14
CA PHE A 722 -52.88 -56.47 22.11
C PHE A 722 -51.97 -56.38 20.88
N ASP A 723 -52.54 -56.43 19.69
CA ASP A 723 -51.83 -56.28 18.42
C ASP A 723 -51.96 -54.84 17.90
N ILE A 724 -50.83 -54.15 17.84
CA ILE A 724 -50.71 -52.75 17.39
C ILE A 724 -50.16 -52.62 15.97
N GLN A 725 -50.17 -53.69 15.18
CA GLN A 725 -49.67 -53.66 13.81
C GLN A 725 -50.28 -52.53 12.98
N ASN A 726 -51.58 -52.32 13.06
CA ASN A 726 -52.29 -51.24 12.36
C ASN A 726 -51.85 -49.84 12.83
N LEU A 727 -51.46 -49.69 14.10
CA LEU A 727 -50.88 -48.43 14.60
C LEU A 727 -49.46 -48.21 14.04
N ILE A 728 -48.64 -49.27 13.98
CA ILE A 728 -47.25 -49.21 13.50
C ILE A 728 -47.15 -49.03 11.97
N ASP A 729 -48.18 -49.47 11.24
CA ASP A 729 -48.34 -49.21 9.81
C ASP A 729 -48.56 -47.71 9.51
N ASN A 730 -48.97 -46.91 10.49
CA ASN A 730 -49.11 -45.46 10.36
C ASN A 730 -47.84 -44.72 10.78
N TYR A 731 -47.43 -43.70 10.02
CA TYR A 731 -46.15 -42.99 10.21
C TYR A 731 -45.94 -42.46 11.64
N TYR A 732 -46.91 -41.72 12.18
CA TYR A 732 -46.82 -41.24 13.56
C TYR A 732 -47.18 -42.30 14.59
N GLY A 733 -48.01 -43.29 14.23
CA GLY A 733 -48.36 -44.38 15.13
C GLY A 733 -47.14 -45.24 15.45
N ARG A 734 -46.25 -45.44 14.46
CA ARG A 734 -44.92 -46.02 14.65
C ARG A 734 -44.04 -45.21 15.59
N ILE A 735 -44.02 -43.89 15.48
CA ILE A 735 -43.22 -43.03 16.36
C ILE A 735 -43.73 -43.11 17.80
N ILE A 736 -45.06 -43.01 17.99
CA ILE A 736 -45.71 -43.15 19.31
C ILE A 736 -45.44 -44.55 19.90
N ALA A 737 -45.53 -45.60 19.08
CA ALA A 737 -45.22 -46.96 19.51
C ALA A 737 -43.73 -47.15 19.86
N LYS A 738 -42.81 -46.51 19.12
CA LYS A 738 -41.36 -46.63 19.34
C LYS A 738 -40.92 -46.09 20.70
N GLU A 739 -41.59 -45.07 21.24
CA GLU A 739 -41.34 -44.58 22.60
C GLU A 739 -41.77 -45.55 23.70
N VAL A 740 -42.70 -46.47 23.40
CA VAL A 740 -43.30 -47.38 24.37
C VAL A 740 -42.73 -48.81 24.27
N VAL A 741 -42.38 -49.25 23.05
CA VAL A 741 -41.95 -50.63 22.75
C VAL A 741 -40.71 -50.68 21.84
N SER A 742 -39.72 -49.83 22.15
CA SER A 742 -38.46 -49.70 21.38
C SER A 742 -37.74 -51.04 21.16
N GLU A 743 -37.72 -51.94 22.15
CA GLU A 743 -37.05 -53.25 22.07
C GLU A 743 -37.74 -54.24 21.13
N LYS A 744 -39.01 -54.01 20.78
CA LYS A 744 -39.83 -54.89 19.94
C LYS A 744 -39.96 -54.40 18.49
N LEU A 745 -39.29 -53.29 18.15
CA LEU A 745 -39.32 -52.65 16.84
C LEU A 745 -37.92 -52.69 16.21
N PRO A 746 -37.67 -53.50 15.15
CA PRO A 746 -36.36 -53.54 14.51
C PRO A 746 -36.03 -52.20 13.84
N ASP A 747 -34.75 -51.81 13.91
CA ASP A 747 -34.34 -50.45 13.58
C ASP A 747 -34.33 -50.12 12.08
N ASN A 748 -34.43 -51.10 11.15
CA ASN A 748 -34.48 -50.78 9.71
C ASN A 748 -35.13 -51.78 8.73
N ASP A 749 -35.62 -52.96 9.12
CA ASP A 749 -36.34 -53.86 8.19
C ASP A 749 -37.73 -54.20 8.72
N TYR A 750 -38.69 -53.35 8.38
CA TYR A 750 -40.10 -53.60 8.65
C TYR A 750 -40.66 -54.62 7.66
N ILE A 751 -40.87 -55.86 8.08
CA ILE A 751 -41.70 -56.81 7.32
C ILE A 751 -43.16 -56.46 7.60
N LYS A 752 -43.76 -55.73 6.66
CA LYS A 752 -45.18 -55.36 6.66
C LYS A 752 -46.03 -56.63 6.84
N GLY A 753 -46.82 -56.70 7.92
CA GLY A 753 -47.73 -57.83 8.18
C GLY A 753 -47.37 -58.78 9.33
N GLN A 754 -46.26 -58.58 10.05
CA GLN A 754 -46.03 -59.30 11.32
C GLN A 754 -46.76 -58.61 12.48
N SER A 755 -47.60 -59.35 13.21
CA SER A 755 -48.28 -58.84 14.41
C SER A 755 -47.28 -58.41 15.48
N ILE A 756 -47.38 -57.18 15.97
CA ILE A 756 -46.56 -56.66 17.07
C ILE A 756 -47.44 -56.60 18.32
N LEU A 757 -47.07 -57.43 19.29
CA LEU A 757 -47.87 -57.66 20.49
C LEU A 757 -47.35 -56.84 21.67
N ILE A 758 -48.26 -56.18 22.36
CA ILE A 758 -47.99 -55.38 23.55
C ILE A 758 -48.89 -55.81 24.72
N SER A 759 -48.41 -55.52 25.93
CA SER A 759 -49.14 -55.70 27.18
C SER A 759 -50.14 -54.56 27.42
N GLU A 760 -51.04 -54.78 28.38
CA GLU A 760 -52.01 -53.78 28.83
C GLU A 760 -51.35 -52.50 29.39
N ILE A 761 -50.19 -52.64 30.06
CA ILE A 761 -49.40 -51.52 30.59
C ILE A 761 -48.84 -50.68 29.44
N GLU A 762 -48.28 -51.34 28.43
CA GLU A 762 -47.78 -50.66 27.22
C GLU A 762 -48.92 -50.00 26.44
N LEU A 763 -50.09 -50.66 26.33
CA LEU A 763 -51.27 -50.06 25.69
C LEU A 763 -51.72 -48.79 26.41
N SER A 764 -51.74 -48.80 27.75
CA SER A 764 -52.13 -47.65 28.56
C SER A 764 -51.23 -46.44 28.30
N LYS A 765 -49.91 -46.66 28.15
CA LYS A 765 -48.95 -45.60 27.78
C LYS A 765 -49.19 -45.05 26.37
N ILE A 766 -49.53 -45.91 25.41
CA ILE A 766 -49.89 -45.47 24.05
C ILE A 766 -51.16 -44.61 24.09
N VAL A 767 -52.19 -45.02 24.83
CA VAL A 767 -53.43 -44.24 24.99
C VAL A 767 -53.18 -42.89 25.68
N GLU A 768 -52.30 -42.86 26.69
CA GLU A 768 -51.87 -41.61 27.34
C GLU A 768 -51.20 -40.64 26.35
N ASN A 769 -50.34 -41.15 25.47
CA ASN A 769 -49.74 -40.36 24.39
C ASN A 769 -50.78 -39.80 23.41
N PHE A 770 -51.82 -40.56 23.07
CA PHE A 770 -52.93 -40.06 22.24
C PHE A 770 -53.70 -38.92 22.93
N LYS A 771 -53.98 -39.05 24.23
CA LYS A 771 -54.63 -38.00 25.03
C LYS A 771 -53.78 -36.75 25.14
N TYR A 772 -52.48 -36.89 25.40
CA TYR A 772 -51.52 -35.78 25.41
C TYR A 772 -51.52 -35.02 24.08
N LEU A 773 -51.61 -35.75 22.96
CA LEU A 773 -51.69 -35.19 21.61
C LEU A 773 -53.09 -34.70 21.22
N LYS A 774 -54.09 -34.78 22.11
CA LYS A 774 -55.50 -34.43 21.88
C LYS A 774 -56.12 -35.16 20.68
N LEU A 775 -55.78 -36.44 20.54
CA LEU A 775 -56.35 -37.38 19.58
C LEU A 775 -57.43 -38.24 20.25
N ASN A 776 -58.38 -38.75 19.48
CA ASN A 776 -59.31 -39.77 19.96
C ASN A 776 -58.57 -41.05 20.31
N ASP A 777 -58.94 -41.72 21.40
CA ASP A 777 -58.36 -43.00 21.80
C ASP A 777 -58.47 -44.02 20.63
N PRO A 778 -57.42 -44.82 20.36
CA PRO A 778 -57.47 -45.81 19.29
C PRO A 778 -58.56 -46.84 19.57
N LYS A 779 -59.32 -47.23 18.54
CA LYS A 779 -60.42 -48.19 18.71
C LYS A 779 -59.84 -49.57 19.05
N VAL A 780 -60.13 -50.09 20.24
CA VAL A 780 -59.77 -51.47 20.61
C VAL A 780 -60.89 -52.40 20.17
N VAL A 781 -60.58 -53.40 19.34
CA VAL A 781 -61.57 -54.36 18.80
C VAL A 781 -61.15 -55.77 19.16
N GLU A 782 -62.09 -56.59 19.62
CA GLU A 782 -61.85 -58.02 19.83
C GLU A 782 -61.77 -58.71 18.47
N LYS A 783 -60.66 -59.41 18.21
CA LYS A 783 -60.55 -60.21 16.99
C LYS A 783 -61.28 -61.53 17.24
N ALA A 784 -62.45 -61.73 16.61
CA ALA A 784 -63.02 -63.07 16.50
C ALA A 784 -61.99 -63.97 15.81
N GLY A 785 -61.77 -65.17 16.37
CA GLY A 785 -60.66 -66.08 16.09
C GLY A 785 -60.25 -66.21 14.63
#